data_AF-A0A067D087-F1
#
_entry.id   AF-A0A067D087-F1
#
_cell.length_a   1.000
_cell.length_b   1.000
_cell.length_c   1.000
_cell.angle_alpha   90.00
_cell.angle_beta   90.00
_cell.angle_gamma   90.00
#
_symmetry.space_group_name_H-M   'P 1'
#
loop_
_entity.id
_entity.type
_entity.pdbx_description
1 polymer ?
#
loop_
_entity_poly.entity_id
_entity_poly.type
_entity_poly.pdbx_seq_one_letter_code
_entity_poly.pdbx_strand_id
1 'polypeptide(L)'
;MVAVNRLVNPGIAAHEAAMRKYRAAKTFAYANKVPNDTLPEISVKGVDGLLQWPLPPAQEQQLFARYTAINGCITVPLEDIRYDYRDDSPWEDSFDEHVLDAVDLGLGMTTTNLCAYFSHMCLDTTGSVDAFTPDYIDAEDFDTNLFGTLVVVLPAPYNGGKITVAFDGASTSVQLKPLKKAMRFLATYRNTTLASSPITSGYRAALVYHLVGVNLPLDDTSLLPVPRHESISAFAAIAATPLPPRQRIARPIRYEMEALVFGALKPAEADFVDLLVATQCYDIALVQFTTNVPRIFADIGALNIVAASVPHPSCRIPKIVAQRLLGKRANAFLKDAGEALGQDNDIFACSAAAILFWPKACRVGIVGVEVAFPLLKKAISNSRASKLGLHCADDLVHGAIGLFQSMPPQYVLPFKYVTMMNDALVNCNNVAMAELFLGDAISVSNQWSETDMIYLCLATYGWPALEAAMLRLIQRWVKDDVRSISRLLANLAGATKNGKCTPLKQPFVCEFFKRCWHEVLIHQSVWPSSTIDEYIVLMDGYLHDMAPLVANGHWLNHKLPPALVSVVDSFLYKHRRGVYTLLSLRFTTEDRLKIFPELLLKATALQPTLNQKATSSFEGGYCLLRVMDQIGRCDERLMEKVALLNGYEVVIAVSWLVTKHATIAASTRASAIIFLDTCAVTLLQNAENEEVTPDIMVDLVMATVVAFNDIAPEKIPSFLTKWIAKMPPTFDTNRNQLFPVIKQVTAMFPGRFRDAIVALATRCRAIFLDDARRTPSARDLSVTEAQAFLGNHFLQDRDLASVATLDALLAPPPTTAPPKGGERKSRKRRRHKH
;
A
#
# COMPACT_ATOMS: atom_id res chain seq x y z
N MET A 1 33.14 0.72 -4.42
CA MET A 1 32.25 -0.43 -4.14
C MET A 1 30.84 0.10 -3.89
N VAL A 2 29.85 -0.23 -4.72
CA VAL A 2 28.49 0.32 -4.65
C VAL A 2 27.74 -0.34 -3.49
N ALA A 3 27.49 0.41 -2.41
CA ALA A 3 26.67 -0.04 -1.30
C ALA A 3 25.24 -0.31 -1.79
N VAL A 4 24.89 -1.59 -1.89
CA VAL A 4 23.52 -2.03 -2.17
C VAL A 4 22.64 -1.51 -1.03
N ASN A 5 21.85 -0.47 -1.32
CA ASN A 5 20.82 0.05 -0.43
C ASN A 5 19.83 -1.07 -0.12
N ARG A 6 20.10 -1.83 0.96
CA ARG A 6 19.17 -2.83 1.50
C ARG A 6 17.89 -2.09 1.82
N LEU A 7 16.77 -2.52 1.24
CA LEU A 7 15.43 -1.99 1.51
C LEU A 7 15.11 -2.20 3.00
N VAL A 8 15.45 -1.20 3.82
CA VAL A 8 15.03 -1.16 5.22
C VAL A 8 13.51 -1.06 5.21
N ASN A 9 12.84 -1.93 5.97
CA ASN A 9 11.39 -1.85 6.10
C ASN A 9 11.04 -0.42 6.59
N PRO A 10 10.29 0.36 5.80
CA PRO A 10 10.07 1.78 6.08
C PRO A 10 9.44 2.01 7.47
N GLY A 11 8.71 1.01 7.99
CA GLY A 11 8.11 1.06 9.32
C GLY A 11 9.08 0.97 10.50
N ILE A 12 10.35 0.57 10.30
CA ILE A 12 11.39 0.56 11.35
C ILE A 12 12.63 1.39 11.01
N ALA A 13 12.66 2.03 9.84
CA ALA A 13 13.84 2.76 9.36
C ALA A 13 14.34 3.81 10.37
N ALA A 14 13.42 4.51 11.04
CA ALA A 14 13.78 5.47 12.08
C ALA A 14 14.47 4.80 13.29
N HIS A 15 13.95 3.66 13.76
CA HIS A 15 14.57 2.92 14.86
C HIS A 15 15.94 2.34 14.45
N GLU A 16 16.09 1.87 13.22
CA GLU A 16 17.39 1.42 12.69
C GLU A 16 18.39 2.57 12.56
N ALA A 17 17.93 3.77 12.19
CA ALA A 17 18.78 4.97 12.19
C ALA A 17 19.21 5.36 13.61
N ALA A 18 18.30 5.33 14.59
CA ALA A 18 18.63 5.57 16.00
C ALA A 18 19.58 4.49 16.55
N MET A 19 19.43 3.22 16.14
CA MET A 19 20.35 2.15 16.48
C MET A 19 21.75 2.36 15.88
N ARG A 20 21.85 2.91 14.66
CA ARG A 20 23.15 3.29 14.08
C ARG A 20 23.81 4.40 14.90
N LYS A 21 23.07 5.43 15.30
CA LYS A 21 23.58 6.46 16.23
C LYS A 21 24.05 5.86 17.56
N TYR A 22 23.26 4.95 18.13
CA TYR A 22 23.63 4.26 19.37
C TYR A 22 24.91 3.44 19.23
N ARG A 23 25.09 2.73 18.11
CA ARG A 23 26.33 1.99 17.82
C ARG A 23 27.51 2.94 17.67
N ALA A 24 27.35 4.01 16.88
CA ALA A 24 28.38 5.04 16.71
C ALA A 24 28.78 5.69 18.05
N ALA A 25 27.81 5.90 18.96
CA ALA A 25 28.09 6.43 20.29
C ALA A 25 28.92 5.50 21.20
N LYS A 26 29.05 4.23 20.83
CA LYS A 26 29.94 3.26 21.48
C LYS A 26 31.26 3.10 20.78
N THR A 27 31.32 3.46 19.51
CA THR A 27 32.50 3.37 18.68
C THR A 27 33.31 4.67 18.82
N PHE A 28 33.80 4.95 20.03
CA PHE A 28 34.68 6.10 20.30
C PHE A 28 36.16 5.70 20.43
N ALA A 29 36.43 4.40 20.48
CA ALA A 29 37.75 3.82 20.53
C ALA A 29 37.76 2.48 19.81
N TYR A 30 38.82 2.21 19.07
CA TYR A 30 39.04 0.95 18.39
C TYR A 30 40.45 0.44 18.67
N ALA A 31 40.57 -0.83 19.04
CA ALA A 31 41.86 -1.45 19.29
C ALA A 31 41.92 -2.81 18.63
N ASN A 32 43.03 -3.08 17.96
CA ASN A 32 43.26 -4.35 17.29
C ASN A 32 44.75 -4.74 17.35
N LYS A 33 45.09 -5.86 16.73
CA LYS A 33 46.44 -6.38 16.57
C LYS A 33 46.81 -6.40 15.09
N VAL A 34 48.09 -6.16 14.79
CA VAL A 34 48.66 -6.21 13.44
C VAL A 34 49.88 -7.12 13.48
N PRO A 35 50.13 -7.93 12.44
CA PRO A 35 51.37 -8.70 12.34
C PRO A 35 52.59 -7.82 12.58
N ASN A 36 53.61 -8.35 13.26
CA ASN A 36 54.88 -7.64 13.47
C ASN A 36 55.98 -8.13 12.52
N ASP A 37 55.59 -8.71 11.38
CA ASP A 37 56.52 -9.21 10.36
C ASP A 37 57.28 -8.05 9.70
N THR A 38 56.65 -6.87 9.65
CA THR A 38 57.27 -5.60 9.26
C THR A 38 57.24 -4.65 10.45
N LEU A 39 58.38 -4.06 10.80
CA LEU A 39 58.53 -3.07 11.86
C LEU A 39 59.07 -1.77 11.26
N PRO A 40 58.74 -0.61 11.86
CA PRO A 40 59.22 0.67 11.36
C PRO A 40 60.74 0.80 11.58
N GLU A 41 61.44 1.18 10.52
CA GLU A 41 62.87 1.50 10.57
C GLU A 41 63.07 2.93 11.07
N ILE A 42 63.33 3.05 12.38
CA ILE A 42 63.44 4.33 13.06
C ILE A 42 64.90 4.57 13.44
N SER A 43 65.45 5.72 13.08
CA SER A 43 66.71 6.21 13.67
C SER A 43 66.45 7.52 14.42
N VAL A 44 67.11 7.68 15.57
CA VAL A 44 66.97 8.87 16.42
C VAL A 44 68.30 9.60 16.44
N LYS A 45 68.28 10.91 16.22
CA LYS A 45 69.47 11.74 16.23
C LYS A 45 70.21 11.61 17.56
N GLY A 46 71.48 11.21 17.50
CA GLY A 46 72.31 11.02 18.69
C GLY A 46 72.10 9.69 19.43
N VAL A 47 71.36 8.74 18.84
CA VAL A 47 71.29 7.34 19.26
C VAL A 47 71.97 6.48 18.19
N ASP A 48 72.69 5.45 18.61
CA ASP A 48 73.49 4.66 17.68
C ASP A 48 72.63 3.71 16.84
N GLY A 49 72.71 3.88 15.51
CA GLY A 49 72.11 2.99 14.52
C GLY A 49 70.58 3.09 14.39
N LEU A 50 70.00 2.10 13.70
CA LEU A 50 68.55 1.89 13.67
C LEU A 50 68.08 1.31 15.00
N LEU A 51 66.95 1.78 15.51
CA LEU A 51 66.33 1.25 16.72
C LEU A 51 65.90 -0.20 16.48
N GLN A 52 66.25 -1.07 17.42
CA GLN A 52 65.81 -2.47 17.41
C GLN A 52 64.65 -2.67 18.38
N TRP A 53 63.73 -3.59 18.08
CA TRP A 53 62.57 -3.85 18.92
C TRP A 53 62.53 -5.31 19.37
N PRO A 54 62.54 -5.60 20.68
CA PRO A 54 62.69 -4.66 21.80
C PRO A 54 64.04 -3.94 21.85
N LEU A 55 64.08 -2.73 22.45
CA LEU A 55 65.31 -1.94 22.52
C LEU A 55 66.40 -2.65 23.31
N PRO A 56 67.62 -2.74 22.77
CA PRO A 56 68.80 -3.14 23.52
C PRO A 56 69.07 -2.14 24.67
N PRO A 57 69.63 -2.59 25.80
CA PRO A 57 69.91 -1.72 26.95
C PRO A 57 70.75 -0.48 26.62
N ALA A 58 71.64 -0.56 25.63
CA ALA A 58 72.45 0.58 25.19
C ALA A 58 71.61 1.68 24.54
N GLN A 59 70.69 1.32 23.63
CA GLN A 59 69.80 2.30 22.96
C GLN A 59 68.79 2.88 23.95
N GLU A 60 68.28 2.05 24.87
CA GLU A 60 67.41 2.50 25.97
C GLU A 60 68.12 3.57 26.82
N GLN A 61 69.34 3.30 27.30
CA GLN A 61 70.12 4.25 28.08
C GLN A 61 70.42 5.55 27.33
N GLN A 62 70.74 5.47 26.03
CA GLN A 62 70.98 6.65 25.19
C GLN A 62 69.72 7.53 25.08
N LEU A 63 68.54 6.93 24.91
CA LEU A 63 67.27 7.65 24.85
C LEU A 63 66.93 8.32 26.18
N PHE A 64 67.03 7.60 27.30
CA PHE A 64 66.76 8.17 28.63
C PHE A 64 67.78 9.21 29.10
N ALA A 65 69.04 9.14 28.62
CA ALA A 65 70.04 10.16 28.91
C ALA A 65 69.83 11.44 28.09
N ARG A 66 69.25 11.31 26.89
CA ARG A 66 69.06 12.41 25.95
C ARG A 66 67.79 13.22 26.22
N TYR A 67 66.68 12.54 26.51
CA TYR A 67 65.38 13.18 26.70
C TYR A 67 65.01 13.21 28.19
N THR A 68 64.50 14.36 28.64
CA THR A 68 64.09 14.51 30.05
C THR A 68 62.79 13.75 30.28
N ALA A 69 62.80 12.81 31.21
CA ALA A 69 61.59 12.08 31.59
C ALA A 69 60.65 12.99 32.39
N ILE A 70 59.44 13.21 31.88
CA ILE A 70 58.35 13.89 32.59
C ILE A 70 57.38 12.82 33.06
N ASN A 71 57.18 12.73 34.38
CA ASN A 71 56.37 11.69 35.02
C ASN A 71 56.77 10.26 34.60
N GLY A 72 58.05 10.01 34.30
CA GLY A 72 58.56 8.70 33.86
C GLY A 72 58.21 8.32 32.42
N CYS A 73 57.78 9.29 31.60
CA CYS A 73 57.68 9.17 30.17
C CYS A 73 58.73 10.05 29.49
N ILE A 74 59.43 9.53 28.49
CA ILE A 74 60.20 10.34 27.54
C ILE A 74 59.44 10.44 26.22
N THR A 75 59.42 11.64 25.65
CA THR A 75 58.88 11.92 24.31
C THR A 75 60.04 12.28 23.39
N VAL A 76 60.16 11.55 22.28
CA VAL A 76 61.13 11.79 21.22
C VAL A 76 60.39 12.51 20.10
N PRO A 77 60.66 13.81 19.89
CA PRO A 77 59.88 14.61 18.97
C PRO A 77 60.23 14.27 17.51
N LEU A 78 59.31 14.61 16.59
CA LEU A 78 59.42 14.30 15.16
C LEU A 78 60.75 14.75 14.55
N GLU A 79 61.23 15.94 14.90
CA GLU A 79 62.45 16.54 14.32
C GLU A 79 63.74 15.77 14.62
N ASP A 80 63.75 14.98 15.70
CA ASP A 80 64.88 14.14 16.08
C ASP A 80 64.73 12.70 15.55
N ILE A 81 63.61 12.38 14.91
CA ILE A 81 63.33 11.08 14.30
C ILE A 81 63.59 11.15 12.80
N ARG A 82 64.44 10.25 12.31
CA ARG A 82 64.58 9.97 10.89
C ARG A 82 63.83 8.68 10.59
N TYR A 83 62.74 8.86 9.87
CA TYR A 83 61.83 7.84 9.40
C TYR A 83 62.02 7.70 7.89
N ASP A 84 62.19 6.48 7.37
CA ASP A 84 62.39 6.29 5.92
C ASP A 84 61.04 6.46 5.20
N TYR A 85 60.70 7.71 4.89
CA TYR A 85 59.48 8.15 4.22
C TYR A 85 59.48 7.86 2.70
N ARG A 86 60.30 6.94 2.21
CA ARG A 86 60.28 6.59 0.78
C ARG A 86 58.94 5.93 0.47
N ASP A 87 58.33 6.32 -0.65
CA ASP A 87 57.07 5.77 -1.17
C ASP A 87 57.08 4.22 -1.32
N ASP A 88 58.23 3.57 -1.20
CA ASP A 88 58.41 2.11 -1.27
C ASP A 88 58.76 1.45 0.09
N SER A 89 58.50 2.10 1.22
CA SER A 89 58.77 1.52 2.55
C SER A 89 57.79 0.37 2.84
N PRO A 90 58.25 -0.88 3.06
CA PRO A 90 57.37 -2.01 3.37
C PRO A 90 56.49 -1.79 4.61
N TRP A 91 56.93 -0.90 5.51
CA TRP A 91 56.16 -0.54 6.70
C TRP A 91 54.97 0.34 6.37
N GLU A 92 55.09 1.31 5.47
CA GLU A 92 53.98 2.20 5.10
C GLU A 92 52.87 1.40 4.39
N ASP A 93 53.22 0.54 3.43
CA ASP A 93 52.27 -0.39 2.80
C ASP A 93 51.53 -1.25 3.84
N SER A 94 52.27 -1.81 4.80
CA SER A 94 51.70 -2.65 5.85
C SER A 94 50.85 -1.86 6.85
N PHE A 95 51.25 -0.62 7.14
CA PHE A 95 50.55 0.28 8.04
C PHE A 95 49.21 0.71 7.43
N ASP A 96 49.19 1.10 6.16
CA ASP A 96 47.97 1.46 5.45
C ASP A 96 47.02 0.25 5.34
N GLU A 97 47.51 -0.89 4.84
CA GLU A 97 46.69 -2.09 4.59
C GLU A 97 46.16 -2.74 5.88
N HIS A 98 46.91 -2.70 6.99
CA HIS A 98 46.55 -3.46 8.19
C HIS A 98 46.19 -2.61 9.40
N VAL A 99 46.70 -1.37 9.51
CA VAL A 99 46.35 -0.46 10.60
C VAL A 99 45.25 0.48 10.14
N LEU A 100 45.46 1.28 9.09
CA LEU A 100 44.50 2.33 8.72
C LEU A 100 43.17 1.75 8.21
N ASP A 101 43.18 0.74 7.37
CA ASP A 101 41.95 0.05 6.93
C ASP A 101 41.16 -0.52 8.12
N ALA A 102 41.88 -1.07 9.10
CA ALA A 102 41.26 -1.59 10.32
C ALA A 102 40.72 -0.47 11.21
N VAL A 103 41.40 0.68 11.27
CA VAL A 103 40.94 1.87 12.01
C VAL A 103 39.71 2.49 11.35
N ASP A 104 39.70 2.65 10.03
CA ASP A 104 38.57 3.19 9.27
C ASP A 104 37.31 2.36 9.54
N LEU A 105 37.42 1.04 9.32
CA LEU A 105 36.33 0.10 9.60
C LEU A 105 35.96 0.07 11.10
N GLY A 106 36.97 0.09 11.96
CA GLY A 106 36.84 -0.08 13.41
C GLY A 106 36.22 1.11 14.13
N LEU A 107 36.49 2.33 13.66
CA LEU A 107 35.85 3.55 14.11
C LEU A 107 34.50 3.79 13.41
N GLY A 108 34.13 2.94 12.46
CA GLY A 108 32.85 3.03 11.74
C GLY A 108 32.81 4.18 10.74
N MET A 109 33.97 4.59 10.25
CA MET A 109 34.10 5.52 9.15
C MET A 109 33.90 4.71 7.85
N THR A 110 32.93 5.11 7.02
CA THR A 110 32.54 4.31 5.83
C THR A 110 32.70 5.05 4.51
N THR A 111 33.17 6.30 4.56
CA THR A 111 33.14 7.24 3.44
C THR A 111 34.36 8.15 3.36
N THR A 112 35.38 7.94 4.21
CA THR A 112 36.43 8.92 4.45
C THR A 112 37.78 8.36 4.04
N ASN A 113 38.57 9.10 3.26
CA ASN A 113 39.98 8.79 3.10
C ASN A 113 40.69 9.17 4.40
N LEU A 114 41.10 8.16 5.17
CA LEU A 114 41.81 8.34 6.43
C LEU A 114 43.32 8.46 6.17
N CYS A 115 43.96 9.47 6.76
CA CYS A 115 45.42 9.56 6.84
C CYS A 115 45.85 9.63 8.30
N ALA A 116 47.06 9.11 8.58
CA ALA A 116 47.70 9.25 9.88
C ALA A 116 49.03 10.00 9.74
N TYR A 117 49.18 11.10 10.48
CA TYR A 117 50.41 11.88 10.50
C TYR A 117 51.19 11.59 11.77
N PHE A 118 52.45 11.17 11.62
CA PHE A 118 53.30 10.83 12.76
C PHE A 118 53.59 12.07 13.61
N SER A 119 53.36 11.97 14.92
CA SER A 119 53.56 13.05 15.89
C SER A 119 54.88 12.89 16.63
N HIS A 120 55.04 11.78 17.35
CA HIS A 120 56.23 11.49 18.13
C HIS A 120 56.32 10.00 18.52
N MET A 121 57.48 9.60 19.05
CA MET A 121 57.67 8.31 19.70
C MET A 121 57.78 8.52 21.22
N CYS A 122 57.13 7.69 22.03
CA CYS A 122 57.22 7.76 23.48
C CYS A 122 57.76 6.46 24.10
N LEU A 123 58.56 6.56 25.17
CA LEU A 123 58.85 5.46 26.09
C LEU A 123 58.27 5.78 27.46
N ASP A 124 57.29 5.00 27.88
CA ASP A 124 56.54 5.19 29.12
C ASP A 124 56.84 4.09 30.14
N THR A 125 57.34 4.47 31.32
CA THR A 125 57.70 3.55 32.41
C THR A 125 56.71 3.56 33.58
N THR A 126 55.81 4.55 33.63
CA THR A 126 54.91 4.78 34.76
C THR A 126 53.46 4.54 34.41
N GLY A 127 53.10 4.58 33.12
CA GLY A 127 51.73 4.54 32.66
C GLY A 127 51.15 5.95 32.46
N SER A 128 51.94 6.92 32.00
CA SER A 128 51.46 8.28 31.71
C SER A 128 50.60 8.31 30.44
N VAL A 129 49.50 9.08 30.46
CA VAL A 129 48.64 9.32 29.28
C VAL A 129 49.06 10.55 28.48
N ASP A 130 49.85 11.44 29.10
CA ASP A 130 50.46 12.58 28.41
C ASP A 130 51.33 12.08 27.25
N ALA A 131 51.92 10.89 27.43
CA ALA A 131 52.68 10.14 26.41
C ALA A 131 51.91 9.83 25.12
N PHE A 132 50.58 9.85 25.17
CA PHE A 132 49.70 9.52 24.04
C PHE A 132 48.94 10.72 23.52
N THR A 133 49.11 11.88 24.13
CA THR A 133 48.51 13.11 23.62
C THR A 133 49.45 13.63 22.55
N PRO A 134 49.06 13.60 21.27
CA PRO A 134 49.95 14.02 20.22
C PRO A 134 50.27 15.51 20.35
N ASP A 135 51.50 15.90 20.02
CA ASP A 135 51.99 17.26 20.18
C ASP A 135 51.20 18.23 19.29
N TYR A 136 51.10 19.49 19.71
CA TYR A 136 50.35 20.51 18.96
C TYR A 136 50.99 20.73 17.59
N ILE A 137 50.30 20.34 16.51
CA ILE A 137 50.64 20.79 15.16
C ILE A 137 50.13 22.22 15.01
N ASP A 138 50.91 23.08 14.36
CA ASP A 138 50.47 24.43 13.99
C ASP A 138 49.09 24.36 13.33
N ALA A 139 48.11 25.00 13.97
CA ALA A 139 46.69 25.02 13.58
C ALA A 139 46.47 25.34 12.09
N GLU A 140 47.39 26.04 11.44
CA GLU A 140 47.22 26.46 10.05
C GLU A 140 47.29 25.30 9.03
N ASP A 141 47.93 24.17 9.35
CA ASP A 141 48.14 23.09 8.35
C ASP A 141 47.03 22.01 8.34
N PHE A 142 46.28 21.80 9.43
CA PHE A 142 45.37 20.64 9.56
C PHE A 142 44.06 20.84 10.34
N ASP A 143 43.77 22.04 10.88
CA ASP A 143 42.79 22.17 12.00
C ASP A 143 41.36 21.71 11.69
N THR A 144 40.94 21.66 10.43
CA THR A 144 39.53 21.40 10.10
C THR A 144 39.21 19.92 9.99
N ASN A 145 40.24 19.07 9.89
CA ASN A 145 40.08 17.66 9.57
C ASN A 145 40.75 16.69 10.58
N LEU A 146 41.48 17.22 11.57
CA LEU A 146 42.04 16.43 12.68
C LEU A 146 40.91 15.96 13.62
N PHE A 147 40.75 14.64 13.77
CA PHE A 147 39.63 14.09 14.54
C PHE A 147 40.00 13.06 15.59
N GLY A 148 41.24 12.56 15.58
CA GLY A 148 41.61 11.48 16.49
C GLY A 148 43.10 11.29 16.68
N THR A 149 43.42 10.27 17.45
CA THR A 149 44.76 9.83 17.78
C THR A 149 44.87 8.34 17.57
N LEU A 150 45.94 7.91 16.90
CA LEU A 150 46.31 6.52 16.74
C LEU A 150 47.62 6.25 17.48
N VAL A 151 47.61 5.26 18.37
CA VAL A 151 48.77 4.83 19.14
C VAL A 151 49.12 3.41 18.70
N VAL A 152 50.31 3.21 18.15
CA VAL A 152 50.85 1.89 17.79
C VAL A 152 51.92 1.48 18.80
N VAL A 153 51.68 0.41 19.54
CA VAL A 153 52.60 -0.08 20.57
C VAL A 153 53.59 -1.07 19.97
N LEU A 154 54.86 -0.69 20.02
CA LEU A 154 55.98 -1.47 19.50
C LEU A 154 56.38 -2.60 20.45
N PRO A 155 57.08 -3.64 19.98
CA PRO A 155 57.58 -4.71 20.84
C PRO A 155 58.46 -4.17 21.96
N ALA A 156 58.00 -4.25 23.21
CA ALA A 156 58.72 -3.80 24.39
C ALA A 156 58.36 -4.64 25.62
N PRO A 157 59.30 -4.86 26.56
CA PRO A 157 59.04 -5.64 27.76
C PRO A 157 58.35 -4.77 28.81
N TYR A 158 57.05 -4.94 29.03
CA TYR A 158 56.36 -4.31 30.16
C TYR A 158 55.21 -5.13 30.76
N ASN A 159 54.84 -4.77 31.99
CA ASN A 159 53.65 -5.26 32.69
C ASN A 159 52.82 -4.08 33.24
N GLY A 160 51.50 -4.26 33.32
CA GLY A 160 50.57 -3.16 33.66
C GLY A 160 50.19 -2.32 32.45
N GLY A 161 49.94 -1.03 32.64
CA GLY A 161 49.69 -0.09 31.54
C GLY A 161 48.37 -0.29 30.78
N LYS A 162 47.31 -0.81 31.41
CA LYS A 162 46.00 -0.98 30.79
C LYS A 162 45.40 0.39 30.50
N ILE A 163 45.02 0.64 29.25
CA ILE A 163 44.43 1.92 28.84
C ILE A 163 42.92 1.84 28.98
N THR A 164 42.30 2.88 29.50
CA THR A 164 40.87 3.08 29.54
C THR A 164 40.56 4.33 28.75
N VAL A 165 39.73 4.19 27.73
CA VAL A 165 39.22 5.31 26.93
C VAL A 165 37.81 5.58 27.41
N ALA A 166 37.47 6.83 27.66
CA ALA A 166 36.14 7.24 28.06
C ALA A 166 35.59 8.36 27.18
N PHE A 167 34.29 8.32 26.91
CA PHE A 167 33.56 9.35 26.19
C PHE A 167 32.09 9.35 26.60
N ASP A 168 31.54 10.51 26.90
CA ASP A 168 30.12 10.72 27.25
C ASP A 168 29.54 9.68 28.22
N GLY A 169 30.27 9.42 29.31
CA GLY A 169 29.90 8.47 30.37
C GLY A 169 30.09 6.98 30.02
N ALA A 170 30.47 6.64 28.78
CA ALA A 170 30.90 5.31 28.40
C ALA A 170 32.42 5.16 28.55
N SER A 171 32.89 3.95 28.89
CA SER A 171 34.33 3.66 28.97
C SER A 171 34.65 2.26 28.48
N THR A 172 35.76 2.13 27.74
CA THR A 172 36.28 0.86 27.24
C THR A 172 37.73 0.72 27.69
N SER A 173 38.08 -0.45 28.22
CA SER A 173 39.42 -0.71 28.75
C SER A 173 40.15 -1.76 27.91
N VAL A 174 41.33 -1.40 27.42
CA VAL A 174 42.10 -2.12 26.41
C VAL A 174 43.50 -2.43 26.95
N GLN A 175 43.98 -3.66 26.73
CA GLN A 175 45.37 -4.03 27.00
C GLN A 175 46.20 -3.97 25.73
N LEU A 176 47.13 -3.02 25.63
CA LEU A 176 47.99 -2.85 24.44
C LEU A 176 49.31 -3.62 24.51
N LYS A 177 49.46 -4.58 25.43
CA LYS A 177 50.70 -5.38 25.52
C LYS A 177 50.93 -6.13 24.21
N PRO A 178 52.08 -5.94 23.53
CA PRO A 178 52.41 -6.66 22.29
C PRO A 178 52.42 -8.17 22.50
N LEU A 179 52.08 -8.91 21.45
CA LEU A 179 52.17 -10.37 21.41
C LEU A 179 53.46 -10.77 20.69
N LYS A 180 53.92 -12.02 20.87
CA LYS A 180 55.17 -12.52 20.26
C LYS A 180 55.29 -12.26 18.75
N LYS A 181 54.15 -12.27 18.04
CA LYS A 181 54.06 -12.09 16.58
C LYS A 181 53.08 -10.99 16.15
N ALA A 182 52.76 -10.06 17.05
CA ALA A 182 51.81 -9.00 16.73
C ALA A 182 52.03 -7.74 17.57
N MET A 183 52.02 -6.60 16.90
CA MET A 183 51.84 -5.30 17.54
C MET A 183 50.38 -5.08 17.89
N ARG A 184 50.12 -4.10 18.74
CA ARG A 184 48.76 -3.66 19.06
C ARG A 184 48.67 -2.17 18.84
N PHE A 185 47.50 -1.73 18.39
CA PHE A 185 47.23 -0.31 18.26
C PHE A 185 45.90 0.05 18.92
N LEU A 186 45.75 1.34 19.19
CA LEU A 186 44.54 1.97 19.69
C LEU A 186 44.30 3.25 18.90
N ALA A 187 43.16 3.33 18.22
CA ALA A 187 42.65 4.56 17.63
C ALA A 187 41.51 5.11 18.49
N THR A 188 41.49 6.41 18.69
CA THR A 188 40.46 7.11 19.48
C THR A 188 40.12 8.44 18.85
N TYR A 189 38.92 8.94 19.12
CA TYR A 189 38.57 10.32 18.75
C TYR A 189 39.21 11.33 19.71
N ARG A 190 39.46 12.54 19.21
CA ARG A 190 40.11 13.65 19.93
C ARG A 190 39.37 14.04 21.21
N ASN A 191 38.05 13.91 21.22
CA ASN A 191 37.22 14.28 22.37
C ASN A 191 37.11 13.19 23.44
N THR A 192 37.86 12.08 23.29
CA THR A 192 37.90 11.02 24.30
C THR A 192 38.90 11.34 25.41
N THR A 193 38.64 10.84 26.61
CA THR A 193 39.58 10.91 27.73
C THR A 193 40.34 9.59 27.83
N LEU A 194 41.67 9.65 27.82
CA LEU A 194 42.54 8.51 28.05
C LEU A 194 42.96 8.45 29.53
N ALA A 195 42.94 7.25 30.09
CA ALA A 195 43.53 6.93 31.39
C ALA A 195 44.39 5.67 31.24
N SER A 196 45.56 5.61 31.87
CA SER A 196 46.42 4.42 31.84
C SER A 196 46.67 3.95 33.26
N SER A 197 46.49 2.65 33.51
CA SER A 197 46.88 2.07 34.79
C SER A 197 48.40 2.11 34.93
N PRO A 198 48.97 2.08 36.15
CA PRO A 198 50.41 2.10 36.33
C PRO A 198 51.11 0.96 35.57
N ILE A 199 52.28 1.25 35.01
CA ILE A 199 53.21 0.23 34.53
C ILE A 199 54.00 -0.26 35.75
N THR A 200 54.01 -1.58 35.96
CA THR A 200 54.61 -2.18 37.17
C THR A 200 56.03 -2.66 36.96
N SER A 201 56.46 -2.84 35.70
CA SER A 201 57.82 -3.20 35.34
C SER A 201 58.09 -2.93 33.86
N GLY A 202 59.30 -2.50 33.54
CA GLY A 202 59.77 -2.29 32.16
C GLY A 202 59.27 -0.98 31.55
N TYR A 203 59.23 -0.91 30.21
CA TYR A 203 58.80 0.29 29.48
C TYR A 203 57.87 -0.09 28.32
N ARG A 204 56.91 0.79 28.03
CA ARG A 204 56.03 0.72 26.87
C ARG A 204 56.56 1.68 25.81
N ALA A 205 56.96 1.16 24.66
CA ALA A 205 57.31 1.96 23.49
C ALA A 205 56.11 2.11 22.56
N ALA A 206 55.78 3.32 22.14
CA ALA A 206 54.70 3.56 21.21
C ALA A 206 55.00 4.69 20.22
N LEU A 207 54.37 4.58 19.05
CA LEU A 207 54.30 5.62 18.04
C LEU A 207 52.93 6.27 18.11
N VAL A 208 52.90 7.60 18.14
CA VAL A 208 51.68 8.38 18.26
C VAL A 208 51.46 9.13 16.95
N TYR A 209 50.26 9.01 16.40
CA TYR A 209 49.84 9.62 15.15
C TYR A 209 48.58 10.45 15.35
N HIS A 210 48.47 11.54 14.60
CA HIS A 210 47.25 12.29 14.38
C HIS A 210 46.40 11.61 13.31
N LEU A 211 45.11 11.37 13.57
CA LEU A 211 44.16 10.89 12.56
C LEU A 211 43.46 12.07 11.90
N VAL A 212 43.57 12.15 10.58
CA VAL A 212 43.05 13.26 9.76
C VAL A 212 42.18 12.71 8.64
N GLY A 213 41.00 13.31 8.44
CA GLY A 213 40.14 12.98 7.30
C GLY A 213 40.50 13.80 6.05
N VAL A 214 40.75 13.16 4.92
CA VAL A 214 41.08 13.87 3.67
C VAL A 214 39.81 14.13 2.85
N ASN A 215 39.74 15.31 2.21
CA ASN A 215 38.64 15.74 1.34
C ASN A 215 37.26 15.87 2.02
N LEU A 216 37.22 16.14 3.33
CA LEU A 216 35.98 16.39 4.02
C LEU A 216 35.52 17.85 3.91
N PRO A 217 34.21 18.11 3.81
CA PRO A 217 33.67 19.44 3.99
C PRO A 217 34.04 19.98 5.38
N LEU A 218 34.40 21.26 5.47
CA LEU A 218 34.79 21.96 6.70
C LEU A 218 33.77 21.84 7.86
N ASP A 219 32.51 21.54 7.56
CA ASP A 219 31.42 21.44 8.55
C ASP A 219 30.96 20.00 8.81
N ASP A 220 31.71 18.98 8.36
CA ASP A 220 31.28 17.59 8.52
C ASP A 220 31.52 17.05 9.94
N THR A 221 30.43 16.95 10.72
CA THR A 221 30.44 16.36 12.05
C THR A 221 30.59 14.83 12.05
N SER A 222 30.68 14.17 10.89
CA SER A 222 30.85 12.71 10.77
C SER A 222 32.12 12.18 11.43
N LEU A 223 33.12 13.05 11.60
CA LEU A 223 34.39 12.77 12.27
C LEU A 223 34.35 12.88 13.80
N LEU A 224 33.21 13.23 14.39
CA LEU A 224 33.09 13.30 15.85
C LEU A 224 32.41 12.05 16.40
N PRO A 225 32.83 11.55 17.58
CA PRO A 225 32.15 10.45 18.22
C PRO A 225 30.73 10.90 18.59
N VAL A 226 29.72 10.11 18.22
CA VAL A 226 28.32 10.48 18.45
C VAL A 226 28.04 10.51 19.95
N PRO A 227 27.58 11.64 20.52
CA PRO A 227 27.22 11.67 21.93
C PRO A 227 26.05 10.72 22.25
N ARG A 228 26.05 10.11 23.44
CA ARG A 228 24.96 9.28 23.97
C ARG A 228 23.64 10.06 24.00
N HIS A 229 23.65 11.34 24.34
CA HIS A 229 22.44 12.17 24.38
C HIS A 229 21.79 12.35 23.00
N GLU A 230 22.55 12.29 21.91
CA GLU A 230 21.97 12.28 20.55
C GLU A 230 21.18 11.01 20.29
N SER A 231 21.68 9.87 20.76
CA SER A 231 20.99 8.59 20.62
C SER A 231 19.70 8.58 21.46
N ILE A 232 19.75 9.12 22.69
CA ILE A 232 18.55 9.32 23.53
C ILE A 232 17.55 10.22 22.80
N SER A 233 18.01 11.35 22.24
CA SER A 233 17.16 12.30 21.51
C SER A 233 16.55 11.68 20.27
N ALA A 234 17.29 10.84 19.53
CA ALA A 234 16.79 10.13 18.35
C ALA A 234 15.65 9.17 18.72
N PHE A 235 15.81 8.36 19.77
CA PHE A 235 14.73 7.49 20.25
C PHE A 235 13.55 8.31 20.80
N ALA A 236 13.80 9.39 21.56
CA ALA A 236 12.74 10.26 22.06
C ALA A 236 11.91 10.90 20.92
N ALA A 237 12.56 11.34 19.84
CA ALA A 237 11.87 11.87 18.65
C ALA A 237 10.98 10.82 17.96
N ILE A 238 11.43 9.57 17.91
CA ILE A 238 10.60 8.46 17.38
C ILE A 238 9.38 8.23 18.28
N ALA A 239 9.55 8.24 19.61
CA ALA A 239 8.43 8.07 20.54
C ALA A 239 7.44 9.25 20.51
N ALA A 240 7.91 10.46 20.15
CA ALA A 240 7.08 11.64 19.96
C ALA A 240 6.35 11.66 18.60
N THR A 241 6.69 10.75 17.67
CA THR A 241 6.00 10.65 16.39
C THR A 241 4.54 10.22 16.62
N PRO A 242 3.54 10.94 16.08
CA PRO A 242 2.15 10.73 16.49
C PRO A 242 1.64 9.30 16.25
N LEU A 243 2.00 8.67 15.15
CA LEU A 243 1.43 7.38 14.78
C LEU A 243 2.53 6.49 14.21
N PRO A 244 3.40 5.92 15.08
CA PRO A 244 4.51 5.11 14.60
C PRO A 244 3.93 3.88 13.86
N PRO A 245 4.34 3.62 12.59
CA PRO A 245 3.81 2.52 11.79
C PRO A 245 3.96 1.14 12.47
N ARG A 246 4.95 1.03 13.37
CA ARG A 246 5.25 -0.16 14.15
C ARG A 246 5.35 0.24 15.62
N GLN A 247 4.39 -0.21 16.41
CA GLN A 247 4.23 0.20 17.81
C GLN A 247 5.15 -0.55 18.77
N ARG A 248 5.31 -1.87 18.57
CA ARG A 248 6.10 -2.76 19.43
C ARG A 248 7.32 -3.28 18.68
N ILE A 249 8.50 -2.86 19.07
CA ILE A 249 9.76 -3.22 18.44
C ILE A 249 10.52 -4.17 19.36
N ALA A 250 11.04 -5.26 18.82
CA ALA A 250 11.83 -6.23 19.55
C ALA A 250 13.30 -6.16 19.14
N ARG A 251 14.23 -6.28 20.09
CA ARG A 251 15.64 -6.57 19.84
C ARG A 251 15.92 -8.01 20.32
N PRO A 252 16.24 -8.95 19.41
CA PRO A 252 16.50 -10.33 19.79
C PRO A 252 17.63 -10.45 20.81
N ILE A 253 17.50 -11.36 21.77
CA ILE A 253 18.60 -11.77 22.64
C ILE A 253 19.20 -13.04 22.04
N ARG A 254 20.50 -13.01 21.74
CA ARG A 254 21.21 -14.05 20.95
C ARG A 254 21.92 -15.10 21.82
N TYR A 255 21.54 -15.20 23.08
CA TYR A 255 22.07 -16.19 24.01
C TYR A 255 20.91 -16.76 24.82
N GLU A 256 21.10 -17.99 25.28
CA GLU A 256 20.13 -18.63 26.16
C GLU A 256 20.07 -17.86 27.49
N MET A 257 18.87 -17.51 27.90
CA MET A 257 18.59 -16.90 29.19
C MET A 257 17.97 -17.95 30.10
N GLU A 258 18.64 -18.28 31.19
CA GLU A 258 18.11 -19.22 32.21
C GLU A 258 16.86 -18.65 32.91
N ALA A 259 16.85 -17.33 33.14
CA ALA A 259 15.74 -16.62 33.75
C ALA A 259 15.51 -15.26 33.07
N LEU A 260 14.23 -14.88 32.91
CA LEU A 260 13.83 -13.64 32.25
C LEU A 260 13.96 -12.43 33.21
N VAL A 261 15.20 -12.09 33.60
CA VAL A 261 15.49 -11.00 34.53
C VAL A 261 16.49 -10.00 33.94
N PHE A 262 16.29 -8.71 34.18
CA PHE A 262 17.17 -7.65 33.63
C PHE A 262 18.61 -7.75 34.13
N GLY A 263 18.82 -8.26 35.35
CA GLY A 263 20.16 -8.51 35.89
C GLY A 263 20.95 -9.61 35.18
N ALA A 264 20.30 -10.44 34.34
CA ALA A 264 20.95 -11.48 33.54
C ALA A 264 21.34 -10.99 32.13
N LEU A 265 21.05 -9.74 31.78
CA LEU A 265 21.47 -9.17 30.50
C LEU A 265 22.99 -8.97 30.46
N LYS A 266 23.63 -9.33 29.36
CA LYS A 266 25.02 -8.96 29.10
C LYS A 266 25.14 -7.42 28.98
N PRO A 267 26.34 -6.85 29.19
CA PRO A 267 26.52 -5.40 29.24
C PRO A 267 25.98 -4.63 28.02
N ALA A 268 26.03 -5.20 26.81
CA ALA A 268 25.55 -4.56 25.60
C ALA A 268 24.02 -4.43 25.52
N GLU A 269 23.28 -5.41 26.07
CA GLU A 269 21.82 -5.37 26.18
C GLU A 269 21.37 -4.50 27.35
N ALA A 270 22.05 -4.61 28.49
CA ALA A 270 21.76 -3.78 29.67
C ALA A 270 21.91 -2.29 29.33
N ASP A 271 23.00 -1.89 28.68
CA ASP A 271 23.23 -0.49 28.30
C ASP A 271 22.19 0.03 27.29
N PHE A 272 21.70 -0.83 26.39
CA PHE A 272 20.61 -0.46 25.48
C PHE A 272 19.29 -0.24 26.24
N VAL A 273 18.98 -1.09 27.23
CA VAL A 273 17.84 -0.90 28.12
C VAL A 273 17.99 0.42 28.86
N ASP A 274 19.16 0.71 29.43
CA ASP A 274 19.43 1.96 30.16
C ASP A 274 19.26 3.19 29.27
N LEU A 275 19.70 3.13 28.01
CA LEU A 275 19.46 4.18 27.02
C LEU A 275 17.96 4.41 26.80
N LEU A 276 17.19 3.34 26.58
CA LEU A 276 15.74 3.46 26.40
C LEU A 276 15.05 3.97 27.67
N VAL A 277 15.48 3.55 28.86
CA VAL A 277 14.98 4.07 30.15
C VAL A 277 15.27 5.56 30.28
N ALA A 278 16.46 6.01 29.89
CA ALA A 278 16.87 7.41 29.96
C ALA A 278 15.99 8.34 29.11
N THR A 279 15.40 7.83 28.01
CA THR A 279 14.43 8.62 27.22
C THR A 279 13.19 9.00 28.00
N GLN A 280 12.81 8.20 29.01
CA GLN A 280 11.53 8.25 29.72
C GLN A 280 10.26 8.14 28.84
N CYS A 281 10.40 7.95 27.53
CA CYS A 281 9.31 7.90 26.55
C CYS A 281 8.90 6.47 26.19
N TYR A 282 9.72 5.48 26.52
CA TYR A 282 9.48 4.06 26.24
C TYR A 282 9.07 3.25 27.47
N ASP A 283 8.21 2.28 27.22
CA ASP A 283 8.05 1.11 28.06
C ASP A 283 8.91 -0.02 27.53
N ILE A 284 9.47 -0.82 28.45
CA ILE A 284 10.41 -1.89 28.14
C ILE A 284 9.98 -3.13 28.92
N ALA A 285 10.03 -4.29 28.26
CA ALA A 285 9.86 -5.58 28.90
C ALA A 285 10.85 -6.59 28.28
N LEU A 286 11.42 -7.46 29.12
CA LEU A 286 11.97 -8.70 28.62
C LEU A 286 10.81 -9.64 28.29
N VAL A 287 10.86 -10.28 27.13
CA VAL A 287 9.82 -11.21 26.70
C VAL A 287 10.40 -12.54 26.27
N GLN A 288 9.64 -13.59 26.51
CA GLN A 288 9.83 -14.90 25.90
C GLN A 288 8.71 -15.15 24.90
N PHE A 289 9.06 -15.62 23.72
CA PHE A 289 8.11 -15.93 22.65
C PHE A 289 7.65 -17.40 22.71
N THR A 290 6.47 -17.69 22.16
CA THR A 290 5.89 -19.05 22.21
C THR A 290 6.75 -20.04 21.42
N THR A 291 7.29 -21.05 22.11
CA THR A 291 8.06 -22.15 21.52
C THR A 291 7.23 -23.40 21.23
N ASN A 292 6.01 -23.49 21.78
CA ASN A 292 5.06 -24.58 21.52
C ASN A 292 4.37 -24.41 20.16
N VAL A 293 5.12 -24.64 19.09
CA VAL A 293 4.58 -24.72 17.73
C VAL A 293 4.16 -26.18 17.44
N PRO A 294 3.01 -26.42 16.78
CA PRO A 294 2.68 -27.76 16.28
C PRO A 294 3.85 -28.33 15.47
N ARG A 295 4.11 -29.64 15.57
CA ARG A 295 5.28 -30.31 14.94
C ARG A 295 5.50 -29.99 13.47
N ILE A 296 4.43 -29.63 12.75
CA ILE A 296 4.45 -29.22 11.33
C ILE A 296 5.30 -27.95 11.10
N PHE A 297 5.55 -27.15 12.14
CA PHE A 297 6.34 -25.92 12.10
C PHE A 297 7.55 -25.96 13.03
N ALA A 298 7.99 -27.14 13.47
CA ALA A 298 9.11 -27.27 14.41
C ALA A 298 10.41 -26.63 13.88
N ASP A 299 10.58 -26.60 12.56
CA ASP A 299 11.76 -26.04 11.89
C ASP A 299 11.76 -24.49 11.83
N ILE A 300 10.64 -23.83 12.17
CA ILE A 300 10.45 -22.37 12.02
C ILE A 300 10.91 -21.57 13.27
N GLY A 301 11.30 -22.26 14.35
CA GLY A 301 11.69 -21.60 15.61
C GLY A 301 10.49 -21.07 16.40
N ALA A 302 10.69 -20.06 17.26
CA ALA A 302 9.60 -19.51 18.09
C ALA A 302 8.56 -18.73 17.26
N LEU A 303 7.30 -18.77 17.68
CA LEU A 303 6.26 -17.90 17.13
C LEU A 303 6.39 -16.51 17.74
N ASN A 304 6.31 -15.45 16.92
CA ASN A 304 6.24 -14.06 17.36
C ASN A 304 4.91 -13.75 18.08
N ILE A 305 4.73 -14.35 19.26
CA ILE A 305 3.62 -14.22 20.19
C ILE A 305 4.24 -14.27 21.59
N VAL A 306 4.05 -13.21 22.38
CA VAL A 306 4.63 -13.11 23.73
C VAL A 306 3.97 -14.13 24.65
N ALA A 307 4.74 -15.10 25.12
CA ALA A 307 4.32 -16.14 26.06
C ALA A 307 4.56 -15.74 27.52
N ALA A 308 5.69 -15.07 27.78
CA ALA A 308 6.03 -14.52 29.09
C ALA A 308 6.62 -13.13 28.95
N SER A 309 6.45 -12.29 29.98
CA SER A 309 7.01 -10.94 29.99
C SER A 309 7.38 -10.48 31.40
N VAL A 310 8.54 -9.84 31.54
CA VAL A 310 8.99 -9.14 32.75
C VAL A 310 9.18 -7.66 32.43
N PRO A 311 8.23 -6.80 32.83
CA PRO A 311 8.31 -5.34 32.64
C PRO A 311 9.48 -4.71 33.40
N HIS A 312 10.14 -3.71 32.82
CA HIS A 312 11.19 -2.96 33.51
C HIS A 312 10.59 -2.09 34.64
N PRO A 313 11.14 -2.13 35.87
CA PRO A 313 10.55 -1.43 37.02
C PRO A 313 10.48 0.10 36.83
N SER A 314 11.48 0.71 36.19
CA SER A 314 11.53 2.17 35.99
C SER A 314 10.46 2.69 35.02
N CYS A 315 9.91 1.83 34.15
CA CYS A 315 8.89 2.25 33.17
C CYS A 315 7.50 2.45 33.79
N ARG A 316 7.26 1.94 35.01
CA ARG A 316 5.97 2.00 35.73
C ARG A 316 4.80 1.53 34.86
N ILE A 317 4.98 0.41 34.14
CA ILE A 317 3.98 -0.16 33.24
C ILE A 317 2.75 -0.58 34.06
N PRO A 318 1.53 -0.09 33.75
CA PRO A 318 0.33 -0.50 34.47
C PRO A 318 0.09 -2.01 34.38
N LYS A 319 -0.37 -2.63 35.48
CA LYS A 319 -0.61 -4.09 35.55
C LYS A 319 -1.47 -4.61 34.40
N ILE A 320 -2.52 -3.88 34.01
CA ILE A 320 -3.40 -4.26 32.90
C ILE A 320 -2.67 -4.27 31.54
N VAL A 321 -1.70 -3.37 31.32
CA VAL A 321 -0.90 -3.33 30.10
C VAL A 321 0.03 -4.55 30.07
N ALA A 322 0.74 -4.83 31.18
CA ALA A 322 1.61 -5.99 31.29
C ALA A 322 0.86 -7.31 31.09
N GLN A 323 -0.33 -7.45 31.68
CA GLN A 323 -1.17 -8.64 31.49
C GLN A 323 -1.65 -8.80 30.04
N ARG A 324 -2.02 -7.69 29.37
CA ARG A 324 -2.51 -7.70 27.99
C ARG A 324 -1.39 -7.77 26.94
N LEU A 325 -0.14 -7.66 27.35
CA LEU A 325 1.02 -7.89 26.49
C LEU A 325 1.15 -9.37 26.12
N LEU A 326 0.75 -10.28 27.02
CA LEU A 326 0.73 -11.71 26.75
C LEU A 326 -0.22 -12.01 25.59
N GLY A 327 0.23 -12.84 24.65
CA GLY A 327 -0.48 -13.16 23.41
C GLY A 327 -0.35 -12.10 22.31
N LYS A 328 0.33 -10.97 22.55
CA LYS A 328 0.60 -9.96 21.51
C LYS A 328 1.85 -10.32 20.71
N ARG A 329 1.93 -9.78 19.49
CA ARG A 329 3.09 -9.91 18.61
C ARG A 329 3.97 -8.67 18.67
N ALA A 330 5.28 -8.83 18.54
CA ALA A 330 6.16 -7.74 18.13
C ALA A 330 5.78 -7.33 16.70
N ASN A 331 5.71 -6.02 16.44
CA ASN A 331 5.40 -5.51 15.11
C ASN A 331 6.59 -5.62 14.15
N ALA A 332 7.81 -5.61 14.69
CA ALA A 332 9.05 -5.75 13.95
C ALA A 332 10.22 -6.09 14.90
N PHE A 333 11.33 -6.52 14.31
CA PHE A 333 12.59 -6.81 14.99
C PHE A 333 13.70 -5.88 14.48
N LEU A 334 14.52 -5.37 15.39
CA LEU A 334 15.75 -4.65 15.03
C LEU A 334 16.78 -5.63 14.48
N LYS A 335 17.47 -5.22 13.42
CA LYS A 335 18.62 -5.92 12.87
C LYS A 335 19.86 -5.47 13.63
N ASP A 336 20.46 -6.37 14.40
CA ASP A 336 21.82 -6.14 14.88
C ASP A 336 22.76 -6.12 13.67
N ALA A 337 23.47 -5.02 13.46
CA ALA A 337 24.41 -4.86 12.36
C ALA A 337 25.59 -5.82 12.58
N GLY A 338 25.86 -6.67 11.60
CA GLY A 338 27.04 -7.54 11.61
C GLY A 338 26.93 -8.80 10.77
N GLU A 339 25.72 -9.32 10.55
CA GLU A 339 25.56 -10.52 9.73
C GLU A 339 25.07 -10.18 8.33
N ALA A 340 25.91 -10.48 7.35
CA ALA A 340 25.49 -10.73 5.99
C ALA A 340 24.59 -11.98 5.99
N LEU A 341 23.34 -11.80 6.41
CA LEU A 341 22.29 -12.76 6.14
C LEU A 341 22.26 -12.96 4.62
N GLY A 342 22.46 -14.20 4.20
CA GLY A 342 22.29 -14.60 2.80
C GLY A 342 20.97 -14.08 2.28
N GLN A 343 20.94 -13.69 1.01
CA GLN A 343 19.85 -12.96 0.36
C GLN A 343 18.50 -13.68 0.30
N ASP A 344 18.36 -14.87 0.87
CA ASP A 344 17.11 -15.62 0.79
C ASP A 344 16.16 -15.28 1.93
N ASN A 345 14.87 -15.28 1.59
CA ASN A 345 13.68 -15.01 2.40
C ASN A 345 13.49 -15.99 3.57
N ASP A 346 14.56 -16.41 4.24
CA ASP A 346 14.50 -17.29 5.39
C ASP A 346 13.63 -16.64 6.45
N ILE A 347 12.54 -17.34 6.72
CA ILE A 347 11.50 -17.02 7.67
C ILE A 347 12.23 -16.79 9.00
N PHE A 348 12.40 -15.52 9.38
CA PHE A 348 13.15 -15.11 10.57
C PHE A 348 12.78 -16.00 11.75
N ALA A 349 13.65 -16.95 12.09
CA ALA A 349 13.50 -17.75 13.29
C ALA A 349 13.48 -16.76 14.45
N CYS A 350 12.31 -16.56 15.06
CA CYS A 350 12.19 -15.64 16.18
C CYS A 350 13.05 -16.21 17.31
N SER A 351 13.99 -15.42 17.84
CA SER A 351 14.69 -15.80 19.05
C SER A 351 13.68 -16.12 20.15
N ALA A 352 13.99 -17.10 21.00
CA ALA A 352 13.14 -17.45 22.14
C ALA A 352 12.94 -16.27 23.09
N ALA A 353 13.91 -15.37 23.21
CA ALA A 353 13.86 -14.19 24.09
C ALA A 353 14.23 -12.88 23.36
N ALA A 354 13.64 -11.77 23.79
CA ALA A 354 13.94 -10.44 23.25
C ALA A 354 13.72 -9.32 24.28
N ILE A 355 14.36 -8.18 24.03
CA ILE A 355 14.01 -6.89 24.63
C ILE A 355 12.89 -6.29 23.79
N LEU A 356 11.67 -6.26 24.32
CA LEU A 356 10.52 -5.66 23.66
C LEU A 356 10.29 -4.26 24.22
N PHE A 357 10.15 -3.26 23.35
CA PHE A 357 9.93 -1.88 23.74
C PHE A 357 8.90 -1.19 22.84
N TRP A 358 8.20 -0.20 23.39
CA TRP A 358 7.18 0.58 22.69
C TRP A 358 7.05 1.98 23.30
N PRO A 359 6.69 3.02 22.52
CA PRO A 359 6.36 4.33 23.07
C PRO A 359 5.20 4.23 24.07
N LYS A 360 5.23 5.01 25.16
CA LYS A 360 4.18 4.96 26.19
C LYS A 360 2.77 5.21 25.63
N ALA A 361 2.62 6.05 24.61
CA ALA A 361 1.35 6.26 23.91
C ALA A 361 0.75 4.97 23.32
N CYS A 362 1.59 3.99 22.97
CA CYS A 362 1.17 2.70 22.41
C CYS A 362 0.63 1.71 23.46
N ARG A 363 0.58 2.07 24.75
CA ARG A 363 -0.08 1.27 25.80
C ARG A 363 -1.53 0.94 25.46
N VAL A 364 -2.22 1.88 24.79
CA VAL A 364 -3.60 1.73 24.31
C VAL A 364 -3.71 0.59 23.30
N GLY A 365 -2.75 0.51 22.37
CA GLY A 365 -2.57 -0.58 21.40
C GLY A 365 -2.49 -1.97 22.04
N ILE A 366 -1.78 -2.05 23.17
CA ILE A 366 -1.54 -3.31 23.88
C ILE A 366 -2.82 -3.79 24.58
N VAL A 367 -3.51 -2.92 25.31
CA VAL A 367 -4.73 -3.34 26.03
C VAL A 367 -5.89 -3.68 25.09
N GLY A 368 -5.90 -3.11 23.88
CA GLY A 368 -6.89 -3.37 22.85
C GLY A 368 -8.22 -2.62 23.05
N VAL A 369 -9.08 -2.68 22.04
CA VAL A 369 -10.31 -1.87 21.95
C VAL A 369 -11.28 -2.07 23.12
N GLU A 370 -11.43 -3.32 23.58
CA GLU A 370 -12.33 -3.73 24.66
C GLU A 370 -12.03 -3.04 26.00
N VAL A 371 -10.75 -2.68 26.23
CA VAL A 371 -10.31 -2.03 27.47
C VAL A 371 -10.07 -0.54 27.24
N ALA A 372 -9.46 -0.19 26.11
CA ALA A 372 -9.08 1.18 25.78
C ALA A 372 -10.29 2.13 25.72
N PHE A 373 -11.36 1.77 25.00
CA PHE A 373 -12.46 2.69 24.71
C PHE A 373 -13.34 2.96 25.94
N PRO A 374 -13.68 1.96 26.79
CA PRO A 374 -14.34 2.25 28.06
C PRO A 374 -13.51 3.12 29.00
N LEU A 375 -12.19 2.96 29.02
CA LEU A 375 -11.29 3.84 29.77
C LEU A 375 -11.27 5.25 29.18
N LEU A 376 -11.26 5.38 27.86
CA LEU A 376 -11.31 6.66 27.16
C LEU A 376 -12.57 7.44 27.49
N LYS A 377 -13.74 6.81 27.36
CA LYS A 377 -15.03 7.41 27.73
C LYS A 377 -15.03 7.91 29.18
N LYS A 378 -14.48 7.11 30.11
CA LYS A 378 -14.36 7.48 31.53
C LYS A 378 -13.36 8.62 31.74
N ALA A 379 -12.22 8.62 31.05
CA ALA A 379 -11.18 9.63 31.19
C ALA A 379 -11.62 11.01 30.70
N ILE A 380 -12.43 11.06 29.65
CA ILE A 380 -13.03 12.30 29.14
C ILE A 380 -14.07 12.86 30.10
N SER A 381 -14.89 11.98 30.69
CA SER A 381 -15.92 12.41 31.65
C SER A 381 -15.37 12.68 33.05
N ASN A 382 -14.21 12.12 33.40
CA ASN A 382 -13.62 12.20 34.72
C ASN A 382 -12.09 12.24 34.62
N SER A 383 -11.52 13.41 34.93
CA SER A 383 -10.07 13.66 34.89
C SER A 383 -9.25 12.76 35.84
N ARG A 384 -9.87 12.15 36.85
CA ARG A 384 -9.23 11.22 37.80
C ARG A 384 -9.27 9.75 37.35
N ALA A 385 -9.97 9.42 36.27
CA ALA A 385 -10.00 8.04 35.77
C ALA A 385 -8.60 7.57 35.34
N SER A 386 -8.37 6.25 35.41
CA SER A 386 -7.10 5.65 34.98
C SER A 386 -6.84 5.93 33.50
N LYS A 387 -5.69 6.51 33.19
CA LYS A 387 -5.24 6.83 31.83
C LYS A 387 -4.13 5.90 31.35
N LEU A 388 -4.07 4.67 31.88
CA LEU A 388 -2.97 3.73 31.62
C LEU A 388 -1.58 4.33 31.91
N GLY A 389 -1.49 5.19 32.92
CA GLY A 389 -0.25 5.89 33.28
C GLY A 389 0.22 6.94 32.25
N LEU A 390 -0.67 7.36 31.34
CA LEU A 390 -0.49 8.53 30.48
C LEU A 390 -0.85 9.81 31.25
N HIS A 391 -0.40 10.97 30.75
CA HIS A 391 -0.50 12.24 31.47
C HIS A 391 -1.91 12.82 31.40
N CYS A 392 -2.53 12.81 30.21
CA CYS A 392 -3.84 13.40 29.98
C CYS A 392 -4.79 12.47 29.19
N ALA A 393 -6.04 12.89 29.03
CA ALA A 393 -7.02 12.17 28.21
C ALA A 393 -6.65 12.22 26.72
N ASP A 394 -6.02 13.32 26.27
CA ASP A 394 -5.56 13.49 24.89
C ASP A 394 -4.53 12.43 24.50
N ASP A 395 -3.59 12.08 25.38
CA ASP A 395 -2.65 10.96 25.16
C ASP A 395 -3.40 9.63 24.93
N LEU A 396 -4.53 9.45 25.60
CA LEU A 396 -5.36 8.25 25.49
C LEU A 396 -6.17 8.26 24.19
N VAL A 397 -6.70 9.42 23.77
CA VAL A 397 -7.30 9.62 22.43
C VAL A 397 -6.25 9.30 21.37
N HIS A 398 -5.05 9.85 21.50
CA HIS A 398 -3.94 9.65 20.59
C HIS A 398 -3.55 8.18 20.45
N GLY A 399 -3.41 7.47 21.57
CA GLY A 399 -3.20 6.02 21.55
C GLY A 399 -4.37 5.24 20.92
N ALA A 400 -5.61 5.72 21.05
CA ALA A 400 -6.78 5.13 20.41
C ALA A 400 -6.82 5.38 18.89
N ILE A 401 -6.38 6.55 18.43
CA ILE A 401 -6.13 6.83 17.00
C ILE A 401 -5.11 5.82 16.45
N GLY A 402 -4.02 5.57 17.20
CA GLY A 402 -3.04 4.53 16.86
C GLY A 402 -3.61 3.12 16.78
N LEU A 403 -4.63 2.80 17.59
CA LEU A 403 -5.36 1.52 17.46
C LEU A 403 -6.04 1.42 16.09
N PHE A 404 -6.80 2.43 15.67
CA PHE A 404 -7.49 2.44 14.36
C PHE A 404 -6.51 2.25 13.20
N GLN A 405 -5.41 3.00 13.20
CA GLN A 405 -4.41 2.91 12.13
C GLN A 405 -3.77 1.51 12.07
N SER A 406 -3.61 0.85 13.21
CA SER A 406 -3.00 -0.49 13.30
C SER A 406 -3.95 -1.64 12.97
N MET A 407 -5.26 -1.37 12.84
CA MET A 407 -6.22 -2.41 12.50
C MET A 407 -6.05 -2.84 11.05
N PRO A 408 -6.08 -4.15 10.77
CA PRO A 408 -6.04 -4.61 9.40
C PRO A 408 -7.34 -4.21 8.69
N PRO A 409 -7.32 -3.90 7.37
CA PRO A 409 -8.49 -3.38 6.65
C PRO A 409 -9.76 -4.23 6.75
N GLN A 410 -9.61 -5.54 6.95
CA GLN A 410 -10.72 -6.49 7.12
C GLN A 410 -11.34 -6.51 8.52
N TYR A 411 -10.73 -5.86 9.52
CA TYR A 411 -11.23 -5.90 10.88
C TYR A 411 -12.41 -4.93 11.04
N VAL A 412 -13.59 -5.50 11.27
CA VAL A 412 -14.82 -4.73 11.51
C VAL A 412 -14.90 -4.39 12.99
N LEU A 413 -14.70 -3.11 13.32
CA LEU A 413 -14.87 -2.65 14.68
C LEU A 413 -16.37 -2.61 15.05
N PRO A 414 -16.80 -3.20 16.18
CA PRO A 414 -18.18 -3.08 16.63
C PRO A 414 -18.63 -1.61 16.73
N PHE A 415 -19.83 -1.31 16.23
CA PHE A 415 -20.39 0.05 16.15
C PHE A 415 -20.29 0.84 17.47
N LYS A 416 -20.48 0.17 18.62
CA LYS A 416 -20.35 0.79 19.94
C LYS A 416 -18.99 1.47 20.18
N TYR A 417 -17.90 0.92 19.62
CA TYR A 417 -16.56 1.49 19.75
C TYR A 417 -16.35 2.64 18.79
N VAL A 418 -16.91 2.55 17.58
CA VAL A 418 -16.94 3.67 16.63
C VAL A 418 -17.63 4.88 17.26
N THR A 419 -18.80 4.69 17.89
CA THR A 419 -19.50 5.76 18.63
C THR A 419 -18.64 6.32 19.76
N MET A 420 -17.99 5.46 20.56
CA MET A 420 -17.10 5.92 21.63
C MET A 420 -15.90 6.73 21.13
N MET A 421 -15.32 6.37 19.98
CA MET A 421 -14.26 7.18 19.37
C MET A 421 -14.78 8.52 18.89
N ASN A 422 -15.95 8.52 18.26
CA ASN A 422 -16.56 9.74 17.75
C ASN A 422 -16.87 10.73 18.90
N ASP A 423 -17.50 10.22 19.96
CA ASP A 423 -17.71 10.96 21.19
C ASP A 423 -16.39 11.48 21.76
N ALA A 424 -15.33 10.67 21.72
CA ALA A 424 -14.04 11.06 22.25
C ALA A 424 -13.36 12.18 21.45
N LEU A 425 -13.41 12.11 20.13
CA LEU A 425 -12.85 13.12 19.23
C LEU A 425 -13.58 14.46 19.33
N VAL A 426 -14.88 14.46 19.60
CA VAL A 426 -15.65 15.71 19.80
C VAL A 426 -15.45 16.25 21.21
N ASN A 427 -15.58 15.40 22.23
CA ASN A 427 -15.53 15.83 23.62
C ASN A 427 -14.13 16.21 24.10
N CYS A 428 -13.05 15.76 23.43
CA CYS A 428 -11.71 16.26 23.72
C CYS A 428 -11.52 17.72 23.31
N ASN A 429 -12.37 18.26 22.41
CA ASN A 429 -12.29 19.62 21.88
C ASN A 429 -10.88 19.98 21.37
N ASN A 430 -10.19 19.02 20.75
CA ASN A 430 -8.83 19.16 20.26
C ASN A 430 -8.79 18.91 18.75
N VAL A 431 -8.77 20.00 17.98
CA VAL A 431 -8.77 19.97 16.50
C VAL A 431 -7.61 19.14 15.96
N ALA A 432 -6.44 19.16 16.60
CA ALA A 432 -5.27 18.41 16.14
C ALA A 432 -5.49 16.89 16.21
N MET A 433 -6.28 16.41 17.18
CA MET A 433 -6.64 14.98 17.28
C MET A 433 -7.61 14.57 16.18
N ALA A 434 -8.59 15.43 15.85
CA ALA A 434 -9.49 15.21 14.72
C ALA A 434 -8.72 15.27 13.39
N GLU A 435 -7.80 16.22 13.24
CA GLU A 435 -6.93 16.35 12.06
C GLU A 435 -6.09 15.09 11.85
N LEU A 436 -5.42 14.62 12.91
CA LEU A 436 -4.61 13.39 12.89
C LEU A 436 -5.47 12.15 12.58
N PHE A 437 -6.66 12.04 13.19
CA PHE A 437 -7.55 10.90 12.97
C PHE A 437 -8.03 10.82 11.52
N LEU A 438 -8.53 11.93 10.97
CA LEU A 438 -9.04 12.00 9.61
C LEU A 438 -7.91 11.85 8.58
N GLY A 439 -6.81 12.60 8.77
CA GLY A 439 -5.71 12.61 7.82
C GLY A 439 -4.97 11.28 7.75
N ASP A 440 -4.74 10.62 8.88
CA ASP A 440 -3.67 9.61 8.98
C ASP A 440 -4.11 8.25 9.53
N ALA A 441 -5.25 8.16 10.24
CA ALA A 441 -5.64 6.93 10.94
C ALA A 441 -6.87 6.23 10.37
N ILE A 442 -7.90 6.98 9.95
CA ILE A 442 -9.11 6.38 9.39
C ILE A 442 -8.77 5.61 8.10
N SER A 443 -9.20 4.36 8.03
CA SER A 443 -8.96 3.47 6.89
C SER A 443 -10.16 3.46 5.97
N VAL A 444 -9.91 3.24 4.68
CA VAL A 444 -11.01 2.95 3.74
C VAL A 444 -11.61 1.63 4.18
N SER A 445 -12.85 1.66 4.60
CA SER A 445 -13.64 0.45 4.72
C SER A 445 -14.95 0.67 3.97
N ASN A 446 -15.53 -0.42 3.46
CA ASN A 446 -16.83 -0.37 2.80
C ASN A 446 -17.99 -0.06 3.78
N GLN A 447 -17.68 0.22 5.04
CA GLN A 447 -18.66 0.48 6.07
C GLN A 447 -19.09 1.94 6.10
N TRP A 448 -20.23 2.14 6.75
CA TRP A 448 -20.94 3.41 6.76
C TRP A 448 -20.58 4.27 7.97
N SER A 449 -19.95 3.66 8.97
CA SER A 449 -19.67 4.29 10.26
C SER A 449 -18.63 5.41 10.18
N GLU A 450 -17.78 5.36 9.16
CA GLU A 450 -16.73 6.31 8.85
C GLU A 450 -17.31 7.64 8.37
N THR A 451 -18.39 7.59 7.57
CA THR A 451 -19.07 8.80 7.08
C THR A 451 -19.64 9.61 8.24
N ASP A 452 -20.20 8.95 9.25
CA ASP A 452 -20.75 9.63 10.44
C ASP A 452 -19.67 10.24 11.32
N MET A 453 -18.52 9.57 11.47
CA MET A 453 -17.36 10.12 12.19
C MET A 453 -16.77 11.34 11.48
N ILE A 454 -16.57 11.26 10.17
CA ILE A 454 -16.05 12.35 9.34
C ILE A 454 -17.03 13.53 9.39
N TYR A 455 -18.32 13.27 9.21
CA TYR A 455 -19.37 14.28 9.32
C TYR A 455 -19.35 14.97 10.68
N LEU A 456 -19.28 14.22 11.79
CA LEU A 456 -19.33 14.82 13.12
C LEU A 456 -18.10 15.67 13.42
N CYS A 457 -16.91 15.23 13.00
CA CYS A 457 -15.68 16.03 13.11
C CYS A 457 -15.80 17.34 12.30
N LEU A 458 -16.24 17.25 11.04
CA LEU A 458 -16.45 18.43 10.19
C LEU A 458 -17.51 19.35 10.80
N ALA A 459 -18.64 18.83 11.23
CA ALA A 459 -19.73 19.59 11.85
C ALA A 459 -19.30 20.31 13.13
N THR A 460 -18.43 19.69 13.93
CA THR A 460 -17.94 20.23 15.21
C THR A 460 -16.86 21.29 15.01
N TYR A 461 -15.83 20.98 14.23
CA TYR A 461 -14.62 21.81 14.12
C TYR A 461 -14.60 22.74 12.92
N GLY A 462 -15.51 22.54 11.97
CA GLY A 462 -15.54 23.27 10.70
C GLY A 462 -14.59 22.68 9.67
N TRP A 463 -15.02 22.71 8.41
CA TRP A 463 -14.17 22.28 7.29
C TRP A 463 -12.87 23.09 7.15
N PRO A 464 -12.79 24.43 7.43
CA PRO A 464 -11.52 25.16 7.23
C PRO A 464 -10.40 24.64 8.13
N ALA A 465 -10.73 24.22 9.35
CA ALA A 465 -9.75 23.67 10.29
C ALA A 465 -9.30 22.24 9.92
N LEU A 466 -10.15 21.50 9.20
CA LEU A 466 -9.93 20.09 8.85
C LEU A 466 -9.65 19.87 7.34
N GLU A 467 -9.52 20.94 6.56
CA GLU A 467 -9.32 20.86 5.11
C GLU A 467 -8.07 20.05 4.78
N ALA A 468 -6.93 20.39 5.40
CA ALA A 468 -5.67 19.69 5.19
C ALA A 468 -5.78 18.19 5.52
N ALA A 469 -6.49 17.85 6.60
CA ALA A 469 -6.75 16.45 6.97
C ALA A 469 -7.57 15.72 5.90
N MET A 470 -8.64 16.35 5.43
CA MET A 470 -9.52 15.78 4.41
C MET A 470 -8.80 15.59 3.08
N LEU A 471 -7.89 16.50 2.69
CA LEU A 471 -7.07 16.31 1.51
C LEU A 471 -6.09 15.14 1.67
N ARG A 472 -5.43 15.01 2.82
CA ARG A 472 -4.58 13.82 3.12
C ARG A 472 -5.38 12.52 3.12
N LEU A 473 -6.59 12.54 3.68
CA LEU A 473 -7.53 11.41 3.65
C LEU A 473 -7.83 11.02 2.19
N ILE A 474 -8.23 11.98 1.36
CA ILE A 474 -8.53 11.75 -0.06
C ILE A 474 -7.31 11.20 -0.80
N GLN A 475 -6.13 11.79 -0.62
CA GLN A 475 -4.89 11.35 -1.25
C GLN A 475 -4.52 9.90 -0.92
N ARG A 476 -4.81 9.47 0.30
CA ARG A 476 -4.62 8.08 0.74
C ARG A 476 -5.67 7.18 0.11
N TRP A 477 -6.95 7.53 0.27
CA TRP A 477 -8.08 6.66 -0.06
C TRP A 477 -8.34 6.55 -1.57
N VAL A 478 -8.11 7.60 -2.35
CA VAL A 478 -8.39 7.61 -3.79
C VAL A 478 -7.53 6.60 -4.57
N LYS A 479 -6.35 6.27 -4.04
CA LYS A 479 -5.43 5.27 -4.61
C LYS A 479 -5.97 3.85 -4.42
N ASP A 480 -6.68 3.61 -3.34
CA ASP A 480 -7.20 2.31 -2.97
C ASP A 480 -8.63 2.10 -3.49
N ASP A 481 -9.50 3.12 -3.34
CA ASP A 481 -10.91 3.05 -3.71
C ASP A 481 -11.57 4.43 -3.90
N VAL A 482 -11.56 4.96 -5.14
CA VAL A 482 -12.27 6.21 -5.48
C VAL A 482 -13.79 6.11 -5.27
N ARG A 483 -14.36 4.88 -5.27
CA ARG A 483 -15.78 4.64 -5.00
C ARG A 483 -16.18 5.15 -3.63
N SER A 484 -15.39 4.77 -2.62
CA SER A 484 -15.66 5.12 -1.22
C SER A 484 -15.51 6.63 -0.99
N ILE A 485 -14.54 7.28 -1.64
CA ILE A 485 -14.39 8.73 -1.56
C ILE A 485 -15.50 9.49 -2.28
N SER A 486 -15.86 9.09 -3.49
CA SER A 486 -16.94 9.73 -4.24
C SER A 486 -18.26 9.64 -3.49
N ARG A 487 -18.54 8.46 -2.90
CA ARG A 487 -19.70 8.23 -2.05
C ARG A 487 -19.67 9.02 -0.74
N LEU A 488 -18.52 9.11 -0.07
CA LEU A 488 -18.35 9.96 1.11
C LEU A 488 -18.67 11.42 0.78
N LEU A 489 -18.05 11.98 -0.27
CA LEU A 489 -18.26 13.37 -0.66
C LEU A 489 -19.70 13.63 -1.09
N ALA A 490 -20.31 12.72 -1.85
CA ALA A 490 -21.71 12.84 -2.28
C ALA A 490 -22.68 12.82 -1.09
N ASN A 491 -22.44 11.99 -0.08
CA ASN A 491 -23.25 11.96 1.13
C ASN A 491 -23.08 13.24 1.95
N LEU A 492 -21.85 13.69 2.18
CA LEU A 492 -21.56 14.93 2.90
C LEU A 492 -22.16 16.16 2.19
N ALA A 493 -22.16 16.17 0.85
CA ALA A 493 -22.73 17.23 0.03
C ALA A 493 -24.27 17.22 0.01
N GLY A 494 -24.91 16.12 0.44
CA GLY A 494 -26.35 15.94 0.25
C GLY A 494 -26.74 15.70 -1.21
N ALA A 495 -25.80 15.20 -2.02
CA ALA A 495 -26.05 14.87 -3.42
C ALA A 495 -26.94 13.64 -3.58
N THR A 496 -27.15 12.85 -2.52
CA THR A 496 -28.00 11.65 -2.49
C THR A 496 -29.24 11.86 -1.62
N LYS A 497 -30.42 11.36 -2.05
CA LYS A 497 -31.64 11.44 -1.22
C LYS A 497 -31.61 10.50 -0.02
N ASN A 498 -30.96 9.35 -0.20
CA ASN A 498 -30.82 8.32 0.84
C ASN A 498 -29.46 8.42 1.54
N GLY A 499 -28.90 9.63 1.60
CA GLY A 499 -27.67 9.92 2.33
C GLY A 499 -27.81 9.52 3.80
N LYS A 500 -26.75 8.95 4.36
CA LYS A 500 -26.76 8.46 5.76
C LYS A 500 -26.50 9.55 6.77
N CYS A 501 -25.75 10.56 6.38
CA CYS A 501 -25.53 11.76 7.15
C CYS A 501 -26.39 12.89 6.59
N THR A 502 -26.78 13.82 7.45
CA THR A 502 -27.40 15.06 7.00
C THR A 502 -26.36 15.88 6.21
N PRO A 503 -26.77 16.61 5.16
CA PRO A 503 -25.84 17.42 4.37
C PRO A 503 -25.07 18.40 5.26
N LEU A 504 -23.77 18.58 4.98
CA LEU A 504 -22.92 19.49 5.74
C LEU A 504 -23.34 20.94 5.49
N LYS A 505 -23.85 21.61 6.51
CA LYS A 505 -24.31 23.01 6.45
C LYS A 505 -23.31 23.92 7.14
N GLN A 506 -22.36 24.44 6.37
CA GLN A 506 -21.34 25.38 6.86
C GLN A 506 -21.14 26.52 5.86
N PRO A 507 -20.63 27.69 6.30
CA PRO A 507 -20.29 28.77 5.39
C PRO A 507 -19.31 28.30 4.31
N PHE A 508 -19.60 28.65 3.06
CA PHE A 508 -18.72 28.39 1.92
C PHE A 508 -18.40 26.89 1.67
N VAL A 509 -19.26 25.98 2.14
CA VAL A 509 -19.02 24.53 2.06
C VAL A 509 -18.85 23.99 0.63
N CYS A 510 -19.36 24.70 -0.39
CA CYS A 510 -19.15 24.29 -1.76
C CYS A 510 -17.69 24.46 -2.20
N GLU A 511 -16.93 25.40 -1.62
CA GLU A 511 -15.49 25.53 -1.88
C GLU A 511 -14.71 24.33 -1.35
N PHE A 512 -15.10 23.83 -0.17
CA PHE A 512 -14.57 22.57 0.37
C PHE A 512 -14.81 21.40 -0.58
N PHE A 513 -16.03 21.21 -1.07
CA PHE A 513 -16.33 20.11 -2.00
C PHE A 513 -15.61 20.26 -3.35
N LYS A 514 -15.48 21.47 -3.90
CA LYS A 514 -14.68 21.71 -5.11
C LYS A 514 -13.23 21.32 -4.90
N ARG A 515 -12.62 21.73 -3.78
CA ARG A 515 -11.23 21.42 -3.46
C ARG A 515 -11.01 19.93 -3.25
N CYS A 516 -11.89 19.27 -2.49
CA CYS A 516 -11.86 17.81 -2.31
C CYS A 516 -12.02 17.07 -3.63
N TRP A 517 -12.99 17.46 -4.48
CA TRP A 517 -13.20 16.82 -5.78
C TRP A 517 -12.03 17.05 -6.72
N HIS A 518 -11.44 18.24 -6.70
CA HIS A 518 -10.23 18.53 -7.46
C HIS A 518 -9.08 17.62 -7.05
N GLU A 519 -8.88 17.37 -5.75
CA GLU A 519 -7.86 16.44 -5.27
C GLU A 519 -8.14 15.02 -5.77
N VAL A 520 -9.40 14.55 -5.71
CA VAL A 520 -9.82 13.27 -6.31
C VAL A 520 -9.40 13.19 -7.78
N LEU A 521 -9.71 14.24 -8.56
CA LEU A 521 -9.39 14.31 -9.99
C LEU A 521 -7.90 14.41 -10.30
N ILE A 522 -7.06 15.01 -9.44
CA ILE A 522 -5.60 15.00 -9.64
C ILE A 522 -5.09 13.57 -9.75
N HIS A 523 -5.62 12.67 -8.93
CA HIS A 523 -5.26 11.25 -8.90
C HIS A 523 -6.04 10.38 -9.91
N GLN A 524 -6.74 10.97 -10.88
CA GLN A 524 -7.54 10.24 -11.88
C GLN A 524 -6.76 9.16 -12.64
N SER A 525 -5.45 9.34 -12.85
CA SER A 525 -4.61 8.37 -13.56
C SER A 525 -4.35 7.08 -12.79
N VAL A 526 -4.57 7.05 -11.47
CA VAL A 526 -4.34 5.86 -10.62
C VAL A 526 -5.64 5.12 -10.28
N TRP A 527 -6.79 5.59 -10.77
CA TRP A 527 -8.07 4.96 -10.47
C TRP A 527 -8.18 3.57 -11.14
N PRO A 528 -8.46 2.50 -10.39
CA PRO A 528 -8.80 1.22 -10.99
C PRO A 528 -10.12 1.32 -11.76
N SER A 529 -10.20 0.82 -13.00
CA SER A 529 -11.42 0.88 -13.82
C SER A 529 -12.67 0.32 -13.12
N SER A 530 -12.49 -0.67 -12.23
CA SER A 530 -13.54 -1.31 -11.44
C SER A 530 -14.13 -0.45 -10.32
N THR A 531 -13.46 0.64 -9.94
CA THR A 531 -13.86 1.51 -8.81
C THR A 531 -14.75 2.68 -9.23
N ILE A 532 -14.93 2.88 -10.54
CA ILE A 532 -15.79 3.93 -11.09
C ILE A 532 -17.26 3.55 -10.90
N ASP A 533 -18.04 4.48 -10.33
CA ASP A 533 -19.42 4.25 -9.93
C ASP A 533 -20.33 5.47 -10.15
N GLU A 534 -21.60 5.32 -9.74
CA GLU A 534 -22.61 6.35 -9.87
C GLU A 534 -22.36 7.60 -9.01
N TYR A 535 -21.54 7.51 -7.97
CA TYR A 535 -21.27 8.63 -7.07
C TYR A 535 -20.34 9.65 -7.71
N ILE A 536 -19.52 9.24 -8.69
CA ILE A 536 -18.77 10.17 -9.54
C ILE A 536 -19.72 11.08 -10.34
N VAL A 537 -20.78 10.49 -10.92
CA VAL A 537 -21.82 11.24 -11.65
C VAL A 537 -22.58 12.17 -10.72
N LEU A 538 -22.93 11.68 -9.52
CA LEU A 538 -23.59 12.48 -8.50
C LEU A 538 -22.75 13.67 -8.05
N MET A 539 -21.43 13.50 -7.90
CA MET A 539 -20.53 14.59 -7.52
C MET A 539 -20.38 15.63 -8.63
N ASP A 540 -20.24 15.21 -9.89
CA ASP A 540 -20.23 16.15 -11.01
C ASP A 540 -21.56 16.92 -11.09
N GLY A 541 -22.70 16.22 -11.06
CA GLY A 541 -24.02 16.84 -11.08
C GLY A 541 -24.26 17.77 -9.88
N TYR A 542 -23.76 17.40 -8.69
CA TYR A 542 -23.78 18.28 -7.53
C TYR A 542 -23.01 19.57 -7.79
N LEU A 543 -21.77 19.49 -8.27
CA LEU A 543 -20.93 20.68 -8.49
C LEU A 543 -21.43 21.54 -9.66
N HIS A 544 -22.02 20.95 -10.70
CA HIS A 544 -22.53 21.66 -11.86
C HIS A 544 -23.90 22.30 -11.62
N ASP A 545 -24.83 21.57 -11.00
CA ASP A 545 -26.25 21.95 -11.00
C ASP A 545 -26.75 22.38 -9.61
N MET A 546 -26.25 21.76 -8.54
CA MET A 546 -26.76 22.01 -7.19
C MET A 546 -25.95 23.06 -6.43
N ALA A 547 -24.63 22.92 -6.37
CA ALA A 547 -23.74 23.80 -5.61
C ALA A 547 -23.91 25.29 -5.98
N PRO A 548 -23.97 25.69 -7.27
CA PRO A 548 -24.14 27.10 -7.63
C PRO A 548 -25.44 27.73 -7.12
N LEU A 549 -26.46 26.91 -6.83
CA LEU A 549 -27.76 27.34 -6.32
C LEU A 549 -27.82 27.43 -4.78
N VAL A 550 -26.81 26.92 -4.07
CA VAL A 550 -26.78 26.94 -2.61
C VAL A 550 -26.45 28.35 -2.12
N ALA A 551 -27.44 29.01 -1.51
CA ALA A 551 -27.25 30.30 -0.86
C ALA A 551 -26.17 30.20 0.25
N ASN A 552 -25.18 31.09 0.21
CA ASN A 552 -23.97 31.09 1.08
C ASN A 552 -23.03 29.89 0.90
N GLY A 553 -23.25 29.03 -0.11
CA GLY A 553 -22.39 27.89 -0.40
C GLY A 553 -21.05 28.28 -1.02
N HIS A 554 -20.97 29.45 -1.67
CA HIS A 554 -19.78 29.95 -2.34
C HIS A 554 -19.39 31.33 -1.81
N TRP A 555 -18.11 31.51 -1.52
CA TRP A 555 -17.60 32.82 -1.14
C TRP A 555 -17.74 33.83 -2.30
N LEU A 556 -17.42 33.39 -3.52
CA LEU A 556 -17.46 34.23 -4.72
C LEU A 556 -18.87 34.60 -5.19
N ASN A 557 -19.91 33.84 -4.86
CA ASN A 557 -21.28 34.17 -5.28
C ASN A 557 -21.78 35.50 -4.70
N HIS A 558 -21.17 35.98 -3.61
CA HIS A 558 -21.46 37.29 -3.04
C HIS A 558 -20.74 38.44 -3.76
N LYS A 559 -19.77 38.13 -4.63
CA LYS A 559 -18.87 39.10 -5.26
C LYS A 559 -18.95 39.09 -6.78
N LEU A 560 -19.31 37.95 -7.38
CA LEU A 560 -19.30 37.72 -8.82
C LEU A 560 -20.62 37.07 -9.28
N PRO A 561 -21.10 37.40 -10.50
CA PRO A 561 -22.18 36.66 -11.14
C PRO A 561 -21.82 35.17 -11.33
N PRO A 562 -22.78 34.23 -11.29
CA PRO A 562 -22.53 32.79 -11.42
C PRO A 562 -21.72 32.38 -12.65
N ALA A 563 -21.87 33.11 -13.77
CA ALA A 563 -21.11 32.87 -14.99
C ALA A 563 -19.60 33.11 -14.78
N LEU A 564 -19.21 34.17 -14.06
CA LEU A 564 -17.80 34.46 -13.76
C LEU A 564 -17.24 33.52 -12.70
N VAL A 565 -18.04 33.15 -11.69
CA VAL A 565 -17.65 32.14 -10.69
C VAL A 565 -17.26 30.83 -11.38
N SER A 566 -18.06 30.39 -12.35
CA SER A 566 -17.75 29.20 -13.15
C SER A 566 -16.45 29.31 -13.95
N VAL A 567 -16.08 30.50 -14.45
CA VAL A 567 -14.83 30.71 -15.18
C VAL A 567 -13.64 30.61 -14.21
N VAL A 568 -13.74 31.27 -13.05
CA VAL A 568 -12.73 31.20 -11.99
C VAL A 568 -12.53 29.76 -11.53
N ASP A 569 -13.62 29.04 -11.28
CA ASP A 569 -13.56 27.63 -10.88
C ASP A 569 -12.82 26.77 -11.92
N SER A 570 -13.06 27.01 -13.22
CA SER A 570 -12.41 26.27 -14.30
C SER A 570 -10.90 26.53 -14.41
N PHE A 571 -10.41 27.63 -13.83
CA PHE A 571 -9.00 27.97 -13.74
C PHE A 571 -8.34 27.38 -12.48
N LEU A 572 -9.05 27.42 -11.34
CA LEU A 572 -8.53 26.95 -10.05
C LEU A 572 -8.58 25.43 -9.88
N TYR A 573 -9.60 24.78 -10.45
CA TYR A 573 -9.87 23.37 -10.24
C TYR A 573 -9.79 22.58 -11.54
N LYS A 574 -9.39 21.32 -11.43
CA LYS A 574 -9.35 20.36 -12.55
C LYS A 574 -10.74 20.08 -13.11
N HIS A 575 -11.76 20.17 -12.27
CA HIS A 575 -13.16 20.10 -12.68
C HIS A 575 -13.53 21.34 -13.52
N ARG A 576 -14.08 21.12 -14.72
CA ARG A 576 -14.52 22.19 -15.61
C ARG A 576 -16.03 22.12 -15.80
N ARG A 577 -16.71 23.27 -15.79
CA ARG A 577 -18.15 23.32 -16.04
C ARG A 577 -18.45 22.73 -17.43
N GLY A 578 -19.43 21.81 -17.49
CA GLY A 578 -19.82 21.13 -18.72
C GLY A 578 -18.89 20.00 -19.16
N VAL A 579 -17.80 19.73 -18.44
CA VAL A 579 -16.95 18.56 -18.65
C VAL A 579 -17.22 17.58 -17.52
N TYR A 580 -17.97 16.52 -17.81
CA TYR A 580 -18.18 15.44 -16.86
C TYR A 580 -16.90 14.62 -16.71
N THR A 581 -16.53 14.34 -15.46
CA THR A 581 -15.35 13.55 -15.07
C THR A 581 -15.29 12.24 -15.83
N LEU A 582 -16.44 11.55 -15.94
CA LEU A 582 -16.51 10.29 -16.67
C LEU A 582 -16.02 10.43 -18.12
N LEU A 583 -16.44 11.48 -18.85
CA LEU A 583 -16.03 11.71 -20.24
C LEU A 583 -14.52 11.98 -20.39
N SER A 584 -13.86 12.44 -19.33
CA SER A 584 -12.41 12.68 -19.30
C SER A 584 -11.58 11.43 -18.98
N LEU A 585 -12.21 10.33 -18.54
CA LEU A 585 -11.50 9.08 -18.24
C LEU A 585 -10.98 8.44 -19.52
N ARG A 586 -9.82 7.78 -19.44
CA ARG A 586 -9.19 7.06 -20.56
C ARG A 586 -9.89 5.72 -20.83
N PHE A 587 -11.19 5.77 -21.05
CA PHE A 587 -11.99 4.65 -21.52
C PHE A 587 -12.06 4.64 -23.04
N THR A 588 -12.15 3.43 -23.61
CA THR A 588 -12.54 3.29 -25.01
C THR A 588 -13.96 3.82 -25.20
N THR A 589 -14.32 4.20 -26.41
CA THR A 589 -15.69 4.66 -26.71
C THR A 589 -16.71 3.59 -26.35
N GLU A 590 -16.41 2.32 -26.59
CA GLU A 590 -17.23 1.16 -26.25
C GLU A 590 -17.46 1.06 -24.73
N ASP A 591 -16.40 1.12 -23.92
CA ASP A 591 -16.50 1.08 -22.46
C ASP A 591 -17.38 2.21 -21.92
N ARG A 592 -17.24 3.43 -22.48
CA ARG A 592 -18.06 4.58 -22.08
C ARG A 592 -19.53 4.34 -22.36
N LEU A 593 -19.86 3.80 -23.54
CA LEU A 593 -21.24 3.52 -23.93
C LEU A 593 -21.86 2.39 -23.14
N LYS A 594 -21.05 1.43 -22.69
CA LYS A 594 -21.50 0.34 -21.84
C LYS A 594 -21.74 0.79 -20.40
N ILE A 595 -20.79 1.52 -19.83
CA ILE A 595 -20.77 1.85 -18.40
C ILE A 595 -21.62 3.09 -18.09
N PHE A 596 -21.53 4.16 -18.89
CA PHE A 596 -22.10 5.46 -18.50
C PHE A 596 -23.63 5.46 -18.37
N PRO A 597 -24.40 4.84 -19.30
CA PRO A 597 -25.84 4.76 -19.13
C PRO A 597 -26.22 4.06 -17.82
N GLU A 598 -25.51 2.99 -17.45
CA GLU A 598 -25.74 2.27 -16.20
C GLU A 598 -25.43 3.13 -14.96
N LEU A 599 -24.31 3.85 -14.97
CA LEU A 599 -23.95 4.74 -13.86
C LEU A 599 -24.92 5.91 -13.74
N LEU A 600 -25.33 6.52 -14.86
CA LEU A 600 -26.32 7.59 -14.88
C LEU A 600 -27.67 7.12 -14.36
N LEU A 601 -28.08 5.90 -14.71
CA LEU A 601 -29.28 5.25 -14.21
C LEU A 601 -29.26 5.11 -12.68
N LYS A 602 -28.17 4.54 -12.15
CA LYS A 602 -27.97 4.39 -10.71
C LYS A 602 -27.91 5.74 -9.99
N ALA A 603 -27.22 6.73 -10.57
CA ALA A 603 -27.15 8.10 -10.03
C ALA A 603 -28.53 8.75 -9.98
N THR A 604 -29.32 8.63 -11.05
CA THR A 604 -30.69 9.17 -11.12
C THR A 604 -31.60 8.51 -10.10
N ALA A 605 -31.42 7.21 -9.84
CA ALA A 605 -32.16 6.51 -8.78
C ALA A 605 -31.80 7.04 -7.38
N LEU A 606 -30.54 7.36 -7.12
CA LEU A 606 -30.06 7.94 -5.86
C LEU A 606 -30.44 9.42 -5.70
N GLN A 607 -30.51 10.16 -6.80
CA GLN A 607 -30.91 11.56 -6.83
C GLN A 607 -31.88 11.86 -7.98
N PRO A 608 -33.19 11.64 -7.78
CA PRO A 608 -34.20 11.93 -8.79
C PRO A 608 -34.27 13.39 -9.23
N THR A 609 -33.68 14.36 -8.53
CA THR A 609 -33.61 15.74 -9.04
C THR A 609 -32.64 15.88 -10.21
N LEU A 610 -31.75 14.90 -10.44
CA LEU A 610 -31.03 14.74 -11.71
C LEU A 610 -31.95 14.32 -12.87
N ASN A 611 -33.27 14.19 -12.64
CA ASN A 611 -34.28 13.77 -13.62
C ASN A 611 -34.03 14.41 -15.00
N GLN A 612 -34.06 13.61 -16.06
CA GLN A 612 -35.25 12.82 -16.42
C GLN A 612 -35.08 11.28 -16.38
N LYS A 613 -35.58 10.68 -15.28
CA LYS A 613 -36.45 9.49 -15.20
C LYS A 613 -35.98 8.11 -15.71
N ALA A 614 -34.78 7.66 -15.37
CA ALA A 614 -34.25 6.40 -15.90
C ALA A 614 -34.34 5.20 -14.88
N THR A 615 -35.18 4.18 -15.14
CA THR A 615 -35.45 2.99 -14.28
C THR A 615 -34.79 1.65 -14.72
N SER A 616 -33.57 1.32 -14.29
CA SER A 616 -32.85 0.00 -14.27
C SER A 616 -33.03 -1.11 -15.35
N SER A 617 -31.89 -1.74 -15.74
CA SER A 617 -31.67 -3.16 -16.16
C SER A 617 -31.27 -3.46 -17.63
N PHE A 618 -30.07 -4.06 -17.77
CA PHE A 618 -29.41 -4.81 -18.87
C PHE A 618 -29.03 -4.12 -20.19
N GLU A 619 -27.82 -4.48 -20.67
CA GLU A 619 -27.12 -4.15 -21.94
C GLU A 619 -27.01 -2.65 -22.31
N GLY A 620 -25.77 -2.15 -22.45
CA GLY A 620 -25.46 -0.72 -22.59
C GLY A 620 -26.23 -0.02 -23.72
N GLY A 621 -26.48 -0.73 -24.83
CA GLY A 621 -27.32 -0.23 -25.93
C GLY A 621 -28.77 0.05 -25.52
N TYR A 622 -29.41 -0.86 -24.79
CA TYR A 622 -30.79 -0.69 -24.33
C TYR A 622 -30.90 0.48 -23.34
N CYS A 623 -29.96 0.58 -22.40
CA CYS A 623 -29.94 1.66 -21.43
C CYS A 623 -29.80 3.03 -22.10
N LEU A 624 -28.89 3.16 -23.08
CA LEU A 624 -28.72 4.39 -23.85
C LEU A 624 -29.99 4.76 -24.61
N LEU A 625 -30.56 3.82 -25.38
CA LEU A 625 -31.77 4.06 -26.15
C LEU A 625 -32.95 4.46 -25.26
N ARG A 626 -33.08 3.84 -24.08
CA ARG A 626 -34.14 4.18 -23.14
C ARG A 626 -33.98 5.57 -22.52
N VAL A 627 -32.76 5.94 -22.12
CA VAL A 627 -32.50 7.32 -21.65
C VAL A 627 -32.84 8.33 -22.74
N MET A 628 -32.46 8.02 -23.99
CA MET A 628 -32.73 8.88 -25.13
C MET A 628 -34.23 8.97 -25.46
N ASP A 629 -35.01 7.89 -25.28
CA ASP A 629 -36.48 7.90 -25.43
C ASP A 629 -37.12 8.80 -24.37
N GLN A 630 -36.67 8.71 -23.12
CA GLN A 630 -37.20 9.49 -22.00
C GLN A 630 -37.00 10.99 -22.15
N ILE A 631 -35.93 11.42 -22.82
CA ILE A 631 -35.66 12.83 -23.15
C ILE A 631 -36.19 13.24 -24.55
N GLY A 632 -36.89 12.35 -25.25
CA GLY A 632 -37.49 12.63 -26.57
C GLY A 632 -36.47 12.74 -27.72
N ARG A 633 -35.32 12.08 -27.61
CA ARG A 633 -34.19 12.11 -28.56
C ARG A 633 -33.82 10.74 -29.13
N CYS A 634 -34.65 9.71 -28.92
CA CYS A 634 -34.42 8.40 -29.51
C CYS A 634 -35.06 8.31 -30.91
N ASP A 635 -34.28 8.67 -31.93
CA ASP A 635 -34.62 8.60 -33.34
C ASP A 635 -33.86 7.47 -34.07
N GLU A 636 -34.16 7.30 -35.36
CA GLU A 636 -33.55 6.28 -36.22
C GLU A 636 -32.03 6.45 -36.31
N ARG A 637 -31.56 7.68 -36.48
CA ARG A 637 -30.13 8.00 -36.60
C ARG A 637 -29.36 7.62 -35.34
N LEU A 638 -29.93 7.83 -34.16
CA LEU A 638 -29.33 7.35 -32.92
C LEU A 638 -29.24 5.82 -32.92
N MET A 639 -30.31 5.10 -33.27
CA MET A 639 -30.30 3.63 -33.30
C MET A 639 -29.25 3.09 -34.27
N GLU A 640 -29.09 3.71 -35.45
CA GLU A 640 -28.00 3.39 -36.38
C GLU A 640 -26.62 3.63 -35.78
N LYS A 641 -26.43 4.74 -35.05
CA LYS A 641 -25.15 5.00 -34.37
C LYS A 641 -24.88 3.99 -33.27
N VAL A 642 -25.89 3.60 -32.50
CA VAL A 642 -25.76 2.52 -31.50
C VAL A 642 -25.46 1.19 -32.20
N ALA A 643 -26.02 0.93 -33.38
CA ALA A 643 -25.72 -0.25 -34.18
C ALA A 643 -24.26 -0.31 -34.64
N LEU A 644 -23.67 0.83 -35.03
CA LEU A 644 -22.25 0.90 -35.36
C LEU A 644 -21.34 0.59 -34.15
N LEU A 645 -21.84 0.80 -32.94
CA LEU A 645 -21.07 0.66 -31.71
C LEU A 645 -21.23 -0.72 -31.07
N ASN A 646 -22.43 -1.30 -31.14
CA ASN A 646 -22.78 -2.55 -30.47
C ASN A 646 -23.04 -3.71 -31.45
N GLY A 647 -22.75 -3.53 -32.74
CA GLY A 647 -22.99 -4.54 -33.77
C GLY A 647 -24.44 -5.02 -33.78
N TYR A 648 -24.63 -6.34 -33.78
CA TYR A 648 -25.95 -6.96 -33.82
C TYR A 648 -26.73 -6.89 -32.50
N GLU A 649 -26.07 -6.69 -31.35
CA GLU A 649 -26.72 -6.64 -30.03
C GLU A 649 -27.72 -5.47 -29.92
N VAL A 650 -27.54 -4.43 -30.74
CA VAL A 650 -28.51 -3.31 -30.84
C VAL A 650 -29.92 -3.80 -31.21
N VAL A 651 -30.05 -4.92 -31.94
CA VAL A 651 -31.34 -5.47 -32.34
C VAL A 651 -32.11 -5.95 -31.11
N ILE A 652 -31.42 -6.62 -30.17
CA ILE A 652 -31.98 -7.01 -28.87
C ILE A 652 -32.32 -5.76 -28.07
N ALA A 653 -31.43 -4.77 -28.04
CA ALA A 653 -31.65 -3.53 -27.32
C ALA A 653 -32.89 -2.76 -27.79
N VAL A 654 -33.07 -2.57 -29.09
CA VAL A 654 -34.27 -1.92 -29.67
C VAL A 654 -35.51 -2.77 -29.43
N SER A 655 -35.39 -4.10 -29.57
CA SER A 655 -36.50 -5.02 -29.32
C SER A 655 -36.96 -4.97 -27.86
N TRP A 656 -36.04 -4.91 -26.90
CA TRP A 656 -36.34 -4.74 -25.48
C TRP A 656 -36.89 -3.36 -25.16
N LEU A 657 -36.40 -2.28 -25.81
CA LEU A 657 -36.94 -0.93 -25.66
C LEU A 657 -38.44 -0.94 -25.91
N VAL A 658 -38.86 -1.67 -26.94
CA VAL A 658 -40.26 -1.74 -27.34
C VAL A 658 -41.09 -2.66 -26.46
N THR A 659 -40.55 -3.82 -26.10
CA THR A 659 -41.32 -4.92 -25.48
C THR A 659 -41.34 -4.84 -23.95
N LYS A 660 -40.25 -4.37 -23.33
CA LYS A 660 -40.12 -4.29 -21.86
C LYS A 660 -40.53 -2.93 -21.28
N HIS A 661 -40.56 -1.87 -22.08
CA HIS A 661 -40.91 -0.53 -21.61
C HIS A 661 -42.39 -0.21 -21.84
N ALA A 662 -43.15 -0.02 -20.76
CA ALA A 662 -44.61 0.12 -20.82
C ALA A 662 -45.10 1.33 -21.65
N THR A 663 -44.29 2.39 -21.76
CA THR A 663 -44.65 3.61 -22.51
C THR A 663 -43.44 4.17 -23.24
N ILE A 664 -43.28 3.86 -24.53
CA ILE A 664 -42.31 4.50 -25.43
C ILE A 664 -42.95 5.69 -26.15
N ALA A 665 -42.17 6.72 -26.49
CA ALA A 665 -42.68 7.86 -27.24
C ALA A 665 -43.15 7.43 -28.64
N ALA A 666 -44.20 8.07 -29.17
CA ALA A 666 -44.75 7.73 -30.49
C ALA A 666 -43.71 7.90 -31.62
N SER A 667 -42.85 8.92 -31.52
CA SER A 667 -41.72 9.14 -32.43
C SER A 667 -40.69 8.01 -32.34
N THR A 668 -40.33 7.59 -31.14
CA THR A 668 -39.38 6.49 -30.92
C THR A 668 -39.95 5.15 -31.36
N ARG A 669 -41.25 4.92 -31.18
CA ARG A 669 -41.96 3.76 -31.75
C ARG A 669 -41.84 3.74 -33.27
N ALA A 670 -42.08 4.86 -33.94
CA ALA A 670 -41.97 4.95 -35.39
C ALA A 670 -40.52 4.68 -35.86
N SER A 671 -39.53 5.27 -35.20
CA SER A 671 -38.11 5.03 -35.50
C SER A 671 -37.70 3.57 -35.26
N ALA A 672 -38.18 2.93 -34.19
CA ALA A 672 -37.91 1.52 -33.92
C ALA A 672 -38.48 0.61 -35.01
N ILE A 673 -39.68 0.89 -35.53
CA ILE A 673 -40.27 0.15 -36.66
C ILE A 673 -39.37 0.25 -37.88
N ILE A 674 -38.92 1.46 -38.23
CA ILE A 674 -38.07 1.69 -39.42
C ILE A 674 -36.72 0.99 -39.25
N PHE A 675 -36.10 1.12 -38.08
CA PHE A 675 -34.82 0.49 -37.76
C PHE A 675 -34.91 -1.04 -37.83
N LEU A 676 -35.92 -1.66 -37.20
CA LEU A 676 -36.09 -3.11 -37.24
C LEU A 676 -36.42 -3.61 -38.66
N ASP A 677 -37.15 -2.85 -39.48
CA ASP A 677 -37.54 -3.24 -40.84
C ASP A 677 -36.38 -3.10 -41.85
N THR A 678 -35.45 -2.19 -41.59
CA THR A 678 -34.37 -1.80 -42.52
C THR A 678 -33.02 -2.36 -42.10
N CYS A 679 -32.66 -2.24 -40.83
CA CYS A 679 -31.31 -2.53 -40.33
C CYS A 679 -31.18 -3.93 -39.72
N ALA A 680 -32.22 -4.48 -39.09
CA ALA A 680 -32.11 -5.76 -38.38
C ALA A 680 -31.68 -6.90 -39.29
N VAL A 681 -32.17 -6.96 -40.53
CA VAL A 681 -31.80 -8.01 -41.50
C VAL A 681 -30.32 -7.93 -41.89
N THR A 682 -29.77 -6.73 -42.08
CA THR A 682 -28.36 -6.53 -42.39
C THR A 682 -27.47 -6.84 -41.17
N LEU A 683 -27.91 -6.49 -39.97
CA LEU A 683 -27.18 -6.78 -38.75
C LEU A 683 -27.17 -8.28 -38.40
N LEU A 684 -28.27 -8.98 -38.66
CA LEU A 684 -28.35 -10.44 -38.58
C LEU A 684 -27.38 -11.11 -39.57
N GLN A 685 -27.27 -10.56 -40.79
CA GLN A 685 -26.28 -11.05 -41.76
C GLN A 685 -24.84 -10.80 -41.29
N ASN A 686 -24.57 -9.66 -40.66
CA ASN A 686 -23.25 -9.37 -40.09
C ASN A 686 -22.92 -10.28 -38.90
N ALA A 687 -23.90 -10.57 -38.02
CA ALA A 687 -23.74 -11.52 -36.92
C ALA A 687 -23.35 -12.93 -37.42
N GLU A 688 -23.95 -13.38 -38.53
CA GLU A 688 -23.59 -14.66 -39.15
C GLU A 688 -22.15 -14.66 -39.70
N ASN A 689 -21.67 -13.51 -40.20
CA ASN A 689 -20.27 -13.35 -40.64
C ASN A 689 -19.27 -13.25 -39.46
N GLU A 690 -19.73 -12.89 -38.27
CA GLU A 690 -18.93 -12.80 -37.04
C GLU A 690 -18.92 -14.12 -36.24
N GLU A 691 -19.32 -15.24 -36.86
CA GLU A 691 -19.35 -16.59 -36.27
C GLU A 691 -20.22 -16.72 -35.00
N VAL A 692 -21.29 -15.92 -34.92
CA VAL A 692 -22.24 -15.97 -33.80
C VAL A 692 -22.92 -17.35 -33.73
N THR A 693 -23.13 -17.86 -32.51
CA THR A 693 -23.75 -19.18 -32.33
C THR A 693 -25.20 -19.20 -32.86
N PRO A 694 -25.67 -20.32 -33.42
CA PRO A 694 -27.05 -20.42 -33.93
C PRO A 694 -28.13 -20.04 -32.91
N ASP A 695 -27.90 -20.32 -31.61
CA ASP A 695 -28.83 -19.96 -30.55
C ASP A 695 -29.01 -18.43 -30.41
N ILE A 696 -27.91 -17.66 -30.47
CA ILE A 696 -27.97 -16.19 -30.42
C ILE A 696 -28.69 -15.64 -31.66
N MET A 697 -28.49 -16.25 -32.83
CA MET A 697 -29.22 -15.88 -34.05
C MET A 697 -30.73 -16.12 -33.93
N VAL A 698 -31.13 -17.26 -33.35
CA VAL A 698 -32.54 -17.53 -33.05
C VAL A 698 -33.10 -16.48 -32.09
N ASP A 699 -32.37 -16.14 -31.03
CA ASP A 699 -32.78 -15.13 -30.05
C ASP A 699 -32.94 -13.73 -30.67
N LEU A 700 -32.03 -13.32 -31.56
CA LEU A 700 -32.10 -12.04 -32.28
C LEU A 700 -33.35 -11.95 -33.18
N VAL A 701 -33.61 -13.01 -33.94
CA VAL A 701 -34.78 -13.10 -34.83
C VAL A 701 -36.06 -13.09 -34.00
N MET A 702 -36.10 -13.88 -32.92
CA MET A 702 -37.27 -13.94 -32.05
C MET A 702 -37.51 -12.62 -31.31
N ALA A 703 -36.48 -11.96 -30.81
CA ALA A 703 -36.60 -10.63 -30.21
C ALA A 703 -37.23 -9.63 -31.20
N THR A 704 -36.80 -9.65 -32.47
CA THR A 704 -37.34 -8.79 -33.53
C THR A 704 -38.81 -9.11 -33.84
N VAL A 705 -39.18 -10.41 -33.92
CA VAL A 705 -40.57 -10.83 -34.16
C VAL A 705 -41.48 -10.40 -33.00
N VAL A 706 -41.03 -10.58 -31.75
CA VAL A 706 -41.78 -10.14 -30.56
C VAL A 706 -41.95 -8.63 -30.57
N ALA A 707 -40.89 -7.88 -30.87
CA ALA A 707 -40.96 -6.43 -30.98
C ALA A 707 -41.97 -5.99 -32.04
N PHE A 708 -41.92 -6.54 -33.27
CA PHE A 708 -42.90 -6.23 -34.29
C PHE A 708 -44.32 -6.62 -33.89
N ASN A 709 -44.53 -7.71 -33.20
CA ASN A 709 -45.87 -8.08 -32.74
C ASN A 709 -46.50 -6.98 -31.87
N ASP A 710 -45.68 -6.30 -31.06
CA ASP A 710 -46.14 -5.26 -30.14
C ASP A 710 -46.34 -3.88 -30.81
N ILE A 711 -45.57 -3.55 -31.86
CA ILE A 711 -45.63 -2.20 -32.49
C ILE A 711 -46.12 -2.14 -33.94
N ALA A 712 -45.93 -3.21 -34.72
CA ALA A 712 -46.25 -3.25 -36.16
C ALA A 712 -46.39 -4.71 -36.64
N PRO A 713 -47.42 -5.45 -36.18
CA PRO A 713 -47.56 -6.89 -36.46
C PRO A 713 -47.65 -7.20 -37.95
N GLU A 714 -48.14 -6.28 -38.77
CA GLU A 714 -48.20 -6.38 -40.23
C GLU A 714 -46.82 -6.47 -40.90
N LYS A 715 -45.74 -6.07 -40.21
CA LYS A 715 -44.37 -6.14 -40.72
C LYS A 715 -43.72 -7.51 -40.55
N ILE A 716 -44.23 -8.37 -39.66
CA ILE A 716 -43.65 -9.70 -39.37
C ILE A 716 -43.47 -10.55 -40.65
N PRO A 717 -44.49 -10.70 -41.54
CA PRO A 717 -44.31 -11.46 -42.78
C PRO A 717 -43.22 -10.91 -43.69
N SER A 718 -43.14 -9.58 -43.84
CA SER A 718 -42.13 -8.92 -44.66
C SER A 718 -40.72 -9.13 -44.09
N PHE A 719 -40.55 -8.94 -42.76
CA PHE A 719 -39.28 -9.17 -42.07
C PHE A 719 -38.78 -10.60 -42.24
N LEU A 720 -39.63 -11.59 -41.94
CA LEU A 720 -39.27 -13.01 -42.06
C LEU A 720 -38.89 -13.38 -43.50
N THR A 721 -39.57 -12.79 -44.49
CA THR A 721 -39.27 -12.98 -45.92
C THR A 721 -37.92 -12.37 -46.31
N LYS A 722 -37.60 -11.17 -45.81
CA LYS A 722 -36.29 -10.52 -46.02
C LYS A 722 -35.16 -11.30 -45.34
N TRP A 723 -35.36 -11.74 -44.10
CA TRP A 723 -34.38 -12.53 -43.34
C TRP A 723 -34.08 -13.86 -44.03
N ILE A 724 -35.11 -14.63 -44.40
CA ILE A 724 -34.90 -15.93 -45.07
C ILE A 724 -34.21 -15.76 -46.44
N ALA A 725 -34.41 -14.64 -47.13
CA ALA A 725 -33.72 -14.35 -48.40
C ALA A 725 -32.21 -14.12 -48.24
N LYS A 726 -31.76 -13.72 -47.03
CA LYS A 726 -30.35 -13.49 -46.70
C LYS A 726 -29.67 -14.69 -46.04
N MET A 727 -30.46 -15.56 -45.41
CA MET A 727 -29.98 -16.77 -44.77
C MET A 727 -29.35 -17.75 -45.79
N PRO A 728 -28.11 -18.24 -45.57
CA PRO A 728 -27.49 -19.28 -46.38
C PRO A 728 -28.41 -20.51 -46.52
N PRO A 729 -28.58 -21.05 -47.73
CA PRO A 729 -29.39 -22.23 -47.97
C PRO A 729 -28.62 -23.52 -47.61
N THR A 730 -27.93 -23.52 -46.48
CA THR A 730 -27.19 -24.70 -45.98
C THR A 730 -28.09 -25.52 -45.07
N PHE A 731 -27.79 -26.81 -44.98
CA PHE A 731 -28.50 -27.71 -44.08
C PHE A 731 -28.36 -27.29 -42.62
N ASP A 732 -27.14 -26.94 -42.18
CA ASP A 732 -26.86 -26.55 -40.80
C ASP A 732 -27.57 -25.27 -40.38
N THR A 733 -27.59 -24.24 -41.23
CA THR A 733 -28.31 -22.99 -40.94
C THR A 733 -29.83 -23.25 -40.90
N ASN A 734 -30.34 -24.05 -41.84
CA ASN A 734 -31.75 -24.45 -41.85
C ASN A 734 -32.16 -25.18 -40.56
N ARG A 735 -31.29 -26.07 -40.10
CA ARG A 735 -31.52 -26.92 -38.94
C ARG A 735 -31.40 -26.18 -37.62
N ASN A 736 -30.32 -25.43 -37.44
CA ASN A 736 -29.98 -24.83 -36.16
C ASN A 736 -30.60 -23.43 -35.98
N GLN A 737 -31.08 -22.78 -37.05
CA GLN A 737 -31.68 -21.45 -36.97
C GLN A 737 -33.13 -21.42 -37.49
N LEU A 738 -33.37 -21.80 -38.75
CA LEU A 738 -34.70 -21.64 -39.35
C LEU A 738 -35.77 -22.50 -38.68
N PHE A 739 -35.48 -23.78 -38.43
CA PHE A 739 -36.43 -24.67 -37.77
C PHE A 739 -36.80 -24.23 -36.33
N PRO A 740 -35.84 -23.88 -35.44
CA PRO A 740 -36.15 -23.31 -34.14
C PRO A 740 -36.99 -22.03 -34.21
N VAL A 741 -36.70 -21.11 -35.13
CA VAL A 741 -37.52 -19.89 -35.32
C VAL A 741 -38.95 -20.26 -35.73
N ILE A 742 -39.14 -21.16 -36.71
CA ILE A 742 -40.49 -21.60 -37.13
C ILE A 742 -41.27 -22.18 -35.94
N LYS A 743 -40.61 -23.05 -35.15
CA LYS A 743 -41.21 -23.68 -33.97
C LYS A 743 -41.61 -22.64 -32.92
N GLN A 744 -40.72 -21.70 -32.60
CA GLN A 744 -40.97 -20.66 -31.60
C GLN A 744 -42.04 -19.66 -32.06
N VAL A 745 -42.01 -19.18 -33.31
CA VAL A 745 -43.02 -18.27 -33.86
C VAL A 745 -44.41 -18.93 -33.86
N THR A 746 -44.48 -20.21 -34.26
CA THR A 746 -45.75 -20.96 -34.27
C THR A 746 -46.30 -21.14 -32.86
N ALA A 747 -45.43 -21.49 -31.89
CA ALA A 747 -45.83 -21.69 -30.50
C ALA A 747 -46.28 -20.37 -29.84
N MET A 748 -45.58 -19.27 -30.13
CA MET A 748 -45.84 -17.97 -29.53
C MET A 748 -47.07 -17.26 -30.15
N PHE A 749 -47.35 -17.49 -31.44
CA PHE A 749 -48.45 -16.86 -32.15
C PHE A 749 -49.38 -17.88 -32.86
N PRO A 750 -50.11 -18.75 -32.12
CA PRO A 750 -50.93 -19.78 -32.73
C PRO A 750 -51.97 -19.21 -33.71
N GLY A 751 -51.91 -19.64 -34.97
CA GLY A 751 -52.86 -19.25 -36.02
C GLY A 751 -52.64 -17.86 -36.63
N ARG A 752 -51.66 -17.08 -36.17
CA ARG A 752 -51.29 -15.79 -36.78
C ARG A 752 -50.12 -15.98 -37.75
N PHE A 753 -50.02 -15.09 -38.75
CA PHE A 753 -48.96 -15.10 -39.77
C PHE A 753 -48.83 -16.43 -40.52
N ARG A 754 -49.94 -17.15 -40.66
CA ARG A 754 -49.95 -18.52 -41.20
C ARG A 754 -49.27 -18.61 -42.56
N ASP A 755 -49.55 -17.69 -43.47
CA ASP A 755 -48.99 -17.72 -44.82
C ASP A 755 -47.46 -17.58 -44.80
N ALA A 756 -46.93 -16.73 -43.92
CA ALA A 756 -45.48 -16.58 -43.72
C ALA A 756 -44.87 -17.84 -43.08
N ILE A 757 -45.50 -18.39 -42.02
CA ILE A 757 -45.03 -19.62 -41.37
C ILE A 757 -45.05 -20.81 -42.35
N VAL A 758 -46.09 -20.93 -43.17
CA VAL A 758 -46.21 -21.95 -44.22
C VAL A 758 -45.12 -21.76 -45.27
N ALA A 759 -44.83 -20.53 -45.70
CA ALA A 759 -43.75 -20.26 -46.64
C ALA A 759 -42.36 -20.63 -46.07
N LEU A 760 -42.07 -20.27 -44.82
CA LEU A 760 -40.83 -20.65 -44.13
C LEU A 760 -40.74 -22.17 -43.95
N ALA A 761 -41.82 -22.82 -43.48
CA ALA A 761 -41.88 -24.25 -43.25
C ALA A 761 -41.72 -25.05 -44.55
N THR A 762 -42.31 -24.58 -45.65
CA THR A 762 -42.17 -25.19 -46.98
C THR A 762 -40.71 -25.15 -47.43
N ARG A 763 -40.04 -24.00 -47.29
CA ARG A 763 -38.62 -23.88 -47.62
C ARG A 763 -37.73 -24.72 -46.71
N CYS A 764 -37.98 -24.69 -45.40
CA CYS A 764 -37.22 -25.46 -44.42
C CYS A 764 -37.31 -26.96 -44.67
N ARG A 765 -38.52 -27.44 -44.96
CA ARG A 765 -38.79 -28.83 -45.33
C ARG A 765 -38.10 -29.23 -46.63
N ALA A 766 -38.12 -28.37 -47.65
CA ALA A 766 -37.47 -28.65 -48.93
C ALA A 766 -35.96 -28.89 -48.76
N ILE A 767 -35.29 -28.11 -47.89
CA ILE A 767 -33.86 -28.26 -47.59
C ILE A 767 -33.60 -29.58 -46.83
N PHE A 768 -34.40 -29.91 -45.82
CA PHE A 768 -34.28 -31.20 -45.11
C PHE A 768 -34.45 -32.41 -46.06
N LEU A 769 -35.39 -32.32 -47.00
CA LEU A 769 -35.64 -33.39 -47.97
C LEU A 769 -34.59 -33.49 -49.07
N ASP A 770 -33.99 -32.37 -49.47
CA ASP A 770 -32.91 -32.36 -50.46
C ASP A 770 -31.62 -32.97 -49.88
N ASP A 771 -31.30 -32.67 -48.62
CA ASP A 771 -30.15 -33.27 -47.92
C ASP A 771 -30.33 -34.77 -47.66
N ALA A 772 -31.53 -35.18 -47.23
CA ALA A 772 -31.89 -36.59 -47.07
C ALA A 772 -31.74 -37.40 -48.36
N ARG A 773 -31.84 -36.77 -49.54
CA ARG A 773 -31.59 -37.40 -50.86
C ARG A 773 -30.12 -37.45 -51.24
N ARG A 774 -29.29 -36.53 -50.72
CA ARG A 774 -27.86 -36.43 -51.01
C ARG A 774 -27.00 -37.29 -50.09
N THR A 775 -27.54 -37.74 -48.95
CA THR A 775 -26.82 -38.60 -48.00
C THR A 775 -26.64 -40.01 -48.62
N PRO A 776 -25.41 -40.46 -48.90
CA PRO A 776 -25.18 -41.76 -49.53
C PRO A 776 -25.59 -42.91 -48.60
N SER A 777 -26.08 -44.02 -49.18
CA SER A 777 -26.45 -45.21 -48.40
C SER A 777 -25.21 -45.77 -47.70
N ALA A 778 -25.36 -46.21 -46.45
CA ALA A 778 -24.32 -46.62 -45.51
C ALA A 778 -23.34 -47.74 -45.97
N ARG A 779 -23.44 -48.22 -47.22
CA ARG A 779 -22.69 -49.38 -47.72
C ARG A 779 -21.28 -49.06 -48.26
N ASP A 780 -20.92 -47.79 -48.47
CA ASP A 780 -19.66 -47.42 -49.14
C ASP A 780 -18.69 -46.56 -48.28
N LEU A 781 -18.86 -46.52 -46.95
CA LEU A 781 -18.09 -45.61 -46.07
C LEU A 781 -16.92 -46.32 -45.35
N SER A 782 -15.77 -45.65 -45.30
CA SER A 782 -14.57 -46.03 -44.55
C SER A 782 -14.74 -45.85 -43.02
N VAL A 783 -13.80 -46.39 -42.22
CA VAL A 783 -13.89 -46.41 -40.74
C VAL A 783 -13.95 -45.01 -40.11
N THR A 784 -13.27 -44.01 -40.70
CA THR A 784 -13.34 -42.60 -40.25
C THR A 784 -14.68 -41.96 -40.63
N GLU A 785 -15.25 -42.35 -41.76
CA GLU A 785 -16.58 -41.91 -42.22
C GLU A 785 -17.70 -42.56 -41.41
N ALA A 786 -17.50 -43.76 -40.85
CA ALA A 786 -18.47 -44.44 -40.00
C ALA A 786 -18.71 -43.74 -38.64
N GLN A 787 -17.70 -43.07 -38.07
CA GLN A 787 -17.87 -42.26 -36.84
C GLN A 787 -18.62 -40.94 -37.11
N ALA A 788 -18.32 -40.26 -38.23
CA ALA A 788 -19.10 -39.11 -38.69
C ALA A 788 -20.55 -39.51 -39.06
N PHE A 789 -20.73 -40.71 -39.63
CA PHE A 789 -22.03 -41.29 -39.95
C PHE A 789 -22.88 -41.57 -38.71
N LEU A 790 -22.30 -42.07 -37.62
CA LEU A 790 -23.01 -42.27 -36.33
C LEU A 790 -23.47 -40.95 -35.69
N GLY A 791 -22.64 -39.90 -35.76
CA GLY A 791 -23.03 -38.54 -35.36
C GLY A 791 -24.18 -38.01 -36.22
N ASN A 792 -24.08 -38.17 -37.54
CA ASN A 792 -25.12 -37.78 -38.50
C ASN A 792 -26.43 -38.59 -38.34
N HIS A 793 -26.37 -39.86 -37.94
CA HIS A 793 -27.56 -40.70 -37.75
C HIS A 793 -28.39 -40.27 -36.53
N PHE A 794 -27.76 -39.90 -35.41
CA PHE A 794 -28.46 -39.31 -34.25
C PHE A 794 -29.10 -37.96 -34.60
N LEU A 795 -28.46 -37.24 -35.50
CA LEU A 795 -28.95 -35.97 -36.01
C LEU A 795 -30.14 -36.18 -36.97
N GLN A 796 -30.10 -37.23 -37.79
CA GLN A 796 -31.15 -37.64 -38.73
C GLN A 796 -32.49 -37.96 -38.05
N ASP A 797 -32.49 -38.61 -36.88
CA ASP A 797 -33.72 -38.88 -36.11
C ASP A 797 -34.39 -37.59 -35.61
N ARG A 798 -33.58 -36.60 -35.19
CA ARG A 798 -34.09 -35.26 -34.84
C ARG A 798 -34.61 -34.51 -36.07
N ASP A 799 -33.99 -34.73 -37.22
CA ASP A 799 -34.37 -34.06 -38.46
C ASP A 799 -35.65 -34.66 -39.04
N LEU A 800 -35.87 -35.98 -38.91
CA LEU A 800 -37.14 -36.64 -39.22
C LEU A 800 -38.28 -36.16 -38.31
N ALA A 801 -38.02 -35.98 -37.01
CA ALA A 801 -38.98 -35.37 -36.09
C ALA A 801 -39.28 -33.89 -36.45
N SER A 802 -38.28 -33.18 -36.97
CA SER A 802 -38.42 -31.81 -37.47
C SER A 802 -39.28 -31.76 -38.73
N VAL A 803 -39.07 -32.67 -39.68
CA VAL A 803 -39.90 -32.83 -40.89
C VAL A 803 -41.34 -33.18 -40.54
N ALA A 804 -41.58 -34.12 -39.60
CA ALA A 804 -42.92 -34.45 -39.14
C ALA A 804 -43.63 -33.24 -38.50
N THR A 805 -42.88 -32.41 -37.76
CA THR A 805 -43.40 -31.15 -37.20
C THR A 805 -43.76 -30.18 -38.32
N LEU A 806 -42.92 -30.03 -39.34
CA LEU A 806 -43.18 -29.16 -40.49
C LEU A 806 -44.37 -29.66 -41.32
N ASP A 807 -44.50 -30.96 -41.55
CA ASP A 807 -45.64 -31.58 -42.22
C ASP A 807 -46.95 -31.30 -41.48
N ALA A 808 -46.95 -31.36 -40.16
CA ALA A 808 -48.11 -31.00 -39.35
C ALA A 808 -48.50 -29.51 -39.49
N LEU A 809 -47.53 -28.60 -39.68
CA LEU A 809 -47.79 -27.17 -39.92
C LEU A 809 -48.31 -26.88 -41.33
N LEU A 810 -47.84 -27.65 -42.32
CA LEU A 810 -48.24 -27.53 -43.72
C LEU A 810 -49.59 -28.21 -44.01
N ALA A 811 -50.05 -29.08 -43.13
CA ALA A 811 -51.36 -29.72 -43.28
C ALA A 811 -52.49 -28.66 -43.36
N PRO A 812 -53.49 -28.86 -44.24
CA PRO A 812 -54.66 -27.99 -44.28
C PRO A 812 -55.32 -27.95 -42.89
N PRO A 813 -55.83 -26.78 -42.46
CA PRO A 813 -56.44 -26.70 -41.14
C PRO A 813 -57.59 -27.72 -41.11
N PRO A 814 -57.82 -28.41 -39.98
CA PRO A 814 -58.96 -29.31 -39.89
C PRO A 814 -60.22 -28.50 -40.22
N THR A 815 -60.88 -28.85 -41.32
CA THR A 815 -62.16 -28.28 -41.75
C THR A 815 -63.19 -28.59 -40.68
N THR A 816 -63.28 -27.71 -39.69
CA THR A 816 -64.33 -27.73 -38.70
C THR A 816 -65.57 -27.20 -39.40
N ALA A 817 -66.43 -28.13 -39.82
CA ALA A 817 -67.78 -27.79 -40.24
C ALA A 817 -68.45 -26.95 -39.12
N PRO A 818 -69.19 -25.88 -39.46
CA PRO A 818 -69.87 -25.07 -38.46
C PRO A 818 -70.81 -25.97 -37.65
N PRO A 819 -70.85 -25.85 -36.31
CA PRO A 819 -71.74 -26.66 -35.50
C PRO A 819 -73.19 -26.32 -35.90
N LYS A 820 -73.88 -27.30 -36.48
CA LYS A 820 -75.33 -27.24 -36.68
C LYS A 820 -75.99 -26.99 -35.32
N GLY A 821 -76.98 -26.09 -35.34
CA GLY A 821 -77.63 -25.52 -34.17
C GLY A 821 -78.02 -26.53 -33.10
N GLY A 822 -77.64 -26.21 -31.87
CA GLY A 822 -78.21 -26.77 -30.66
C GLY A 822 -78.45 -25.62 -29.69
N GLU A 823 -79.73 -25.27 -29.50
CA GLU A 823 -80.16 -24.38 -28.42
C GLU A 823 -79.56 -24.83 -27.09
N ARG A 824 -78.75 -23.98 -26.47
CA ARG A 824 -78.38 -24.15 -25.06
C ARG A 824 -78.63 -22.86 -24.29
N LYS A 825 -79.60 -23.01 -23.39
CA LYS A 825 -80.15 -22.01 -22.46
C LYS A 825 -79.08 -21.18 -21.76
N SER A 826 -79.34 -19.88 -21.68
CA SER A 826 -78.62 -18.91 -20.87
C SER A 826 -78.49 -19.34 -19.41
N ARG A 827 -77.27 -19.38 -18.88
CA ARG A 827 -77.04 -19.37 -17.43
C ARG A 827 -76.14 -18.18 -17.09
N LYS A 828 -76.80 -17.09 -16.66
CA LYS A 828 -76.22 -15.92 -15.98
C LYS A 828 -75.21 -16.40 -14.92
N ARG A 829 -73.97 -15.91 -14.97
CA ARG A 829 -73.10 -15.87 -13.79
C ARG A 829 -72.54 -14.46 -13.62
N ARG A 830 -72.68 -14.00 -12.37
CA ARG A 830 -72.55 -12.63 -11.86
C ARG A 830 -71.11 -12.13 -11.91
N ARG A 831 -70.99 -10.83 -12.18
CA ARG A 831 -69.84 -9.97 -11.84
C ARG A 831 -69.54 -10.06 -10.34
N HIS A 832 -68.27 -10.22 -9.99
CA HIS A 832 -67.73 -9.69 -8.74
C HIS A 832 -66.61 -8.70 -9.07
N LYS A 833 -66.75 -7.51 -8.48
CA LYS A 833 -65.74 -6.47 -8.38
C LYS A 833 -64.63 -6.95 -7.46
N HIS A 834 -63.38 -6.62 -7.79
CA HIS A 834 -62.51 -5.82 -6.92
C HIS A 834 -61.55 -5.00 -7.77
#